data_AF-A0A399RHL1-F1
#
_entry.id   AF-A0A399RHL1-F1
#
_cell.length_a   1.000
_cell.length_b   1.000
_cell.length_c   1.000
_cell.angle_alpha   90.00
_cell.angle_beta   90.00
_cell.angle_gamma   90.00
#
_symmetry.space_group_name_H-M   'P 1'
#
loop_
_entity.id
_entity.type
_entity.pdbx_description
1 polymer ?
#
loop_
_entity_poly.entity_id
_entity_poly.type
_entity_poly.pdbx_seq_one_letter_code
_entity_poly.pdbx_strand_id
1 'polypeptide(L)'
;MTGLGLCLGLAACDRTDERVDRLEDISRGVLDQLGGGSGAERDAMQSAPVSARALAGKILEASPVLPGATAPQKFVVGSIVAKPRDMPPPASASRSLNVPTMADYDAYVAGDEADAVIVVPSEEDLAMMESGESVAASVEAPRSISRSATSSRRIIAIDPRSRDLSASGGIVSREVIQDSKALRAPLGERTLSIPEADVSPDGGAAAPQEPLPPKLAERRLMMPRAAMSSQMVAETRMIETAQRYGLAANIQRSRSGQMVIEVGSRAMSPTRYDANDKLAPPIAEDDGLECPENPTAEQLQADPRLATVCVIRDLQNSGDFEYVEKDWVYHHQMIRRPKNGGPSTTSTITPNDPLWSLQWNFLGQGIGEGKSQGGAGFVDFWTSQATQGSGEVVVAVVDTGLEMDHPDIKDSPNLAKGWDMVTDINMANDGDSRDPDPNDPGDVCPEEFVYENTYHGTHVAGTVGASVTNNAAGVAGGAWNVKIVPVRALGKCGGRLSDINDAIRWAGGLIPEYDELGNEVWNDNPADIINLSIGIFRFCPASMQDAIDEVVERGVVVVAAAGNDKVSTQYYAPGGCNNVISVAAGDARGIMAPYSNYGAEVDILAPGGDLTRDDNGDGRPDGILSTKTAHDCVDPVTNEGIDDCFYAYEQGTSMAAPHVSAALALIKSKRPSLSGNALSDVLMSALTPRSQEQCSGLCVQYPGAEPIEGSPDLCKRPCGGGMLNLSNIKLDE
;
A
#
# COMPACT_ATOMS: atom_id res chain seq x y z
N MET A 1 -23.74 16.45 93.21
CA MET A 1 -24.91 17.07 92.53
C MET A 1 -24.42 17.47 91.15
N THR A 2 -24.73 16.67 90.12
CA THR A 2 -25.87 16.86 89.16
C THR A 2 -25.66 18.06 88.22
N GLY A 3 -25.62 17.90 86.89
CA GLY A 3 -25.67 16.68 86.07
C GLY A 3 -25.99 16.99 84.59
N LEU A 4 -25.84 16.00 83.69
CA LEU A 4 -26.04 16.07 82.22
C LEU A 4 -25.05 17.03 81.50
N GLY A 5 -24.77 16.90 80.19
CA GLY A 5 -25.12 15.85 79.22
C GLY A 5 -24.90 16.31 77.76
N LEU A 6 -24.83 15.35 76.82
CA LEU A 6 -24.72 15.50 75.34
C LEU A 6 -23.37 16.00 74.74
N CYS A 7 -23.21 15.67 73.44
CA CYS A 7 -22.25 16.19 72.45
C CYS A 7 -20.83 15.58 72.33
N LEU A 8 -20.70 14.25 72.47
CA LEU A 8 -19.67 13.46 71.78
C LEU A 8 -20.30 12.20 71.17
N GLY A 9 -20.80 12.29 69.92
CA GLY A 9 -21.56 11.19 69.31
C GLY A 9 -22.07 11.40 67.88
N LEU A 10 -21.44 12.25 67.07
CA LEU A 10 -21.78 12.49 65.64
C LEU A 10 -20.54 12.63 64.75
N ALA A 11 -19.49 11.82 65.01
CA ALA A 11 -18.27 11.78 64.20
C ALA A 11 -17.75 10.35 63.97
N ALA A 12 -18.65 9.36 64.12
CA ALA A 12 -18.34 7.93 64.03
C ALA A 12 -19.19 7.18 62.99
N CYS A 13 -20.33 7.73 62.56
CA CYS A 13 -21.21 7.11 61.56
C CYS A 13 -20.78 7.43 60.12
N ASP A 14 -20.39 8.67 59.82
CA ASP A 14 -19.90 9.14 58.50
C ASP A 14 -18.71 8.35 57.93
N ARG A 15 -18.04 7.52 58.73
CA ARG A 15 -16.94 6.64 58.30
C ARG A 15 -17.27 5.15 58.37
N THR A 16 -18.51 4.80 58.66
CA THR A 16 -19.02 3.43 58.46
C THR A 16 -19.41 3.27 57.00
N ASP A 17 -20.22 4.18 56.46
CA ASP A 17 -20.73 4.11 55.09
C ASP A 17 -19.57 4.28 54.09
N GLU A 18 -18.73 5.31 54.26
CA GLU A 18 -17.44 5.50 53.56
C GLU A 18 -16.46 4.29 53.64
N ARG A 19 -16.71 3.32 54.51
CA ARG A 19 -15.96 2.05 54.64
C ARG A 19 -16.74 0.84 54.14
N VAL A 20 -18.07 0.88 54.15
CA VAL A 20 -18.91 -0.11 53.46
C VAL A 20 -18.74 0.10 51.96
N ASP A 21 -18.87 1.33 51.45
CA ASP A 21 -18.65 1.67 50.04
C ASP A 21 -17.25 1.24 49.58
N ARG A 22 -16.20 1.52 50.37
CA ARG A 22 -14.83 1.04 50.06
C ARG A 22 -14.63 -0.46 50.27
N LEU A 23 -15.39 -1.12 51.13
CA LEU A 23 -15.38 -2.58 51.22
C LEU A 23 -16.18 -3.22 50.10
N GLU A 24 -17.19 -2.55 49.55
CA GLU A 24 -17.89 -2.96 48.34
C GLU A 24 -17.03 -2.73 47.11
N ASP A 25 -16.35 -1.58 46.95
CA ASP A 25 -15.42 -1.33 45.84
C ASP A 25 -14.20 -2.26 45.89
N ILE A 26 -13.64 -2.51 47.08
CA ILE A 26 -12.59 -3.52 47.25
C ILE A 26 -13.16 -4.92 47.05
N SER A 27 -14.38 -5.23 47.49
CA SER A 27 -15.03 -6.52 47.19
C SER A 27 -15.34 -6.67 45.71
N ARG A 28 -15.63 -5.60 44.97
CA ARG A 28 -15.91 -5.60 43.53
C ARG A 28 -14.60 -5.83 42.78
N GLY A 29 -13.56 -5.03 43.05
CA GLY A 29 -12.23 -5.26 42.48
C GLY A 29 -11.58 -6.60 42.87
N VAL A 30 -11.90 -7.17 44.03
CA VAL A 30 -11.49 -8.53 44.42
C VAL A 30 -12.37 -9.61 43.77
N LEU A 31 -13.66 -9.35 43.51
CA LEU A 31 -14.49 -10.25 42.70
C LEU A 31 -14.08 -10.23 41.23
N ASP A 32 -13.72 -9.08 40.67
CA ASP A 32 -13.16 -8.93 39.31
C ASP A 32 -11.81 -9.68 39.21
N GLN A 33 -10.99 -9.65 40.26
CA GLN A 33 -9.76 -10.46 40.36
C GLN A 33 -9.99 -11.96 40.68
N LEU A 34 -11.23 -12.39 40.95
CA LEU A 34 -11.61 -13.79 41.19
C LEU A 34 -12.53 -14.37 40.08
N GLY A 35 -13.13 -13.52 39.25
CA GLY A 35 -13.98 -13.87 38.11
C GLY A 35 -13.23 -13.81 36.78
N GLY A 36 -12.29 -14.73 36.59
CA GLY A 36 -11.35 -14.67 35.46
C GLY A 36 -11.99 -14.68 34.06
N GLY A 37 -11.59 -13.74 33.20
CA GLY A 37 -11.74 -13.79 31.74
C GLY A 37 -13.13 -13.42 31.23
N SER A 38 -13.97 -14.43 30.98
CA SER A 38 -15.16 -14.33 30.14
C SER A 38 -16.31 -13.45 30.64
N GLY A 39 -16.24 -12.92 31.86
CA GLY A 39 -17.15 -11.87 32.36
C GLY A 39 -16.74 -10.48 31.85
N ALA A 40 -15.56 -10.01 32.24
CA ALA A 40 -15.08 -8.65 31.98
C ALA A 40 -15.01 -8.32 30.48
N GLU A 41 -14.60 -9.27 29.63
CA GLU A 41 -14.58 -9.07 28.17
C GLU A 41 -15.99 -8.88 27.57
N ARG A 42 -16.98 -9.64 28.08
CA ARG A 42 -18.39 -9.47 27.67
C ARG A 42 -18.98 -8.18 28.21
N ASP A 43 -18.58 -7.73 29.39
CA ASP A 43 -19.04 -6.48 29.99
C ASP A 43 -18.39 -5.26 29.31
N ALA A 44 -17.15 -5.37 28.82
CA ALA A 44 -16.54 -4.41 27.90
C ALA A 44 -17.33 -4.30 26.58
N MET A 45 -17.62 -5.44 25.93
CA MET A 45 -18.44 -5.44 24.71
C MET A 45 -19.84 -4.86 24.94
N GLN A 46 -20.50 -5.17 26.07
CA GLN A 46 -21.83 -4.63 26.43
C GLN A 46 -21.82 -3.12 26.75
N SER A 47 -20.74 -2.60 27.35
CA SER A 47 -20.63 -1.19 27.77
C SER A 47 -20.09 -0.25 26.69
N ALA A 48 -19.36 -0.77 25.69
CA ALA A 48 -18.91 0.01 24.54
C ALA A 48 -20.08 0.59 23.72
N PRO A 49 -19.94 1.79 23.13
CA PRO A 49 -20.95 2.35 22.24
C PRO A 49 -21.07 1.51 20.96
N VAL A 50 -22.26 1.47 20.36
CA VAL A 50 -22.55 0.61 19.20
C VAL A 50 -21.58 0.86 18.03
N SER A 51 -21.20 2.11 17.76
CA SER A 51 -20.22 2.46 16.72
C SER A 51 -18.79 1.91 16.95
N ALA A 52 -18.45 1.52 18.18
CA ALA A 52 -17.17 0.90 18.53
C ALA A 52 -17.22 -0.64 18.59
N ARG A 53 -18.38 -1.25 18.29
CA ARG A 53 -18.56 -2.71 18.29
C ARG A 53 -19.39 -3.28 17.13
N ALA A 54 -20.10 -2.46 16.36
CA ALA A 54 -20.93 -2.93 15.26
C ALA A 54 -20.10 -3.66 14.20
N LEU A 55 -20.58 -4.84 13.79
CA LEU A 55 -19.91 -5.71 12.83
C LEU A 55 -20.68 -5.75 11.51
N ALA A 56 -20.02 -6.04 10.39
CA ALA A 56 -20.68 -6.35 9.12
C ALA A 56 -21.59 -7.58 9.27
N GLY A 57 -22.91 -7.36 9.45
CA GLY A 57 -23.89 -8.41 9.77
C GLY A 57 -24.28 -9.22 8.55
N LYS A 58 -24.38 -8.53 7.42
CA LYS A 58 -24.17 -9.12 6.10
C LYS A 58 -22.68 -9.42 5.93
N ILE A 59 -22.19 -10.55 6.48
CA ILE A 59 -21.00 -11.19 5.90
C ILE A 59 -21.38 -11.50 4.45
N LEU A 60 -20.67 -10.86 3.53
CA LEU A 60 -21.24 -10.38 2.27
C LEU A 60 -21.53 -11.55 1.30
N GLU A 61 -22.81 -11.91 1.19
CA GLU A 61 -23.26 -13.19 0.61
C GLU A 61 -23.57 -13.05 -0.90
N ALA A 62 -22.88 -13.87 -1.70
CA ALA A 62 -23.11 -14.18 -3.12
C ALA A 62 -22.84 -13.09 -4.19
N SER A 63 -21.79 -13.36 -4.97
CA SER A 63 -21.99 -13.65 -6.39
C SER A 63 -21.43 -15.06 -6.72
N PRO A 64 -21.63 -15.62 -7.92
CA PRO A 64 -21.58 -17.07 -8.10
C PRO A 64 -20.17 -17.68 -7.97
N VAL A 65 -20.13 -18.92 -7.49
CA VAL A 65 -18.98 -19.81 -7.64
C VAL A 65 -18.62 -19.90 -9.13
N LEU A 66 -17.43 -19.44 -9.52
CA LEU A 66 -16.85 -19.77 -10.82
C LEU A 66 -16.51 -21.27 -10.85
N PRO A 67 -17.16 -22.08 -11.72
CA PRO A 67 -16.98 -23.51 -11.72
C PRO A 67 -15.75 -23.90 -12.54
N GLY A 68 -14.57 -23.92 -11.90
CA GLY A 68 -13.41 -24.65 -12.41
C GLY A 68 -12.77 -24.08 -13.67
N ALA A 69 -12.47 -22.77 -13.68
CA ALA A 69 -11.50 -22.18 -14.60
C ALA A 69 -10.68 -21.14 -13.83
N THR A 70 -9.37 -21.12 -14.07
CA THR A 70 -8.49 -20.02 -13.67
C THR A 70 -9.01 -18.73 -14.31
N ALA A 71 -9.21 -17.67 -13.53
CA ALA A 71 -9.64 -16.39 -14.10
C ALA A 71 -8.65 -15.95 -15.19
N PRO A 72 -9.11 -15.52 -16.37
CA PRO A 72 -8.22 -15.12 -17.46
C PRO A 72 -7.40 -13.90 -17.01
N GLN A 73 -6.07 -14.06 -16.97
CA GLN A 73 -5.15 -13.05 -16.47
C GLN A 73 -5.31 -11.74 -17.25
N LYS A 74 -5.30 -10.59 -16.56
CA LYS A 74 -5.55 -9.29 -17.19
C LYS A 74 -4.31 -8.40 -17.22
N PHE A 75 -4.15 -7.67 -18.32
CA PHE A 75 -3.07 -6.70 -18.51
C PHE A 75 -3.61 -5.37 -19.05
N VAL A 76 -2.90 -4.27 -18.74
CA VAL A 76 -3.21 -2.93 -19.24
C VAL A 76 -2.77 -2.84 -20.70
N VAL A 77 -3.71 -2.57 -21.60
CA VAL A 77 -3.47 -2.55 -23.05
C VAL A 77 -2.66 -1.31 -23.42
N GLY A 78 -1.53 -1.52 -24.08
CA GLY A 78 -0.56 -0.49 -24.41
C GLY A 78 0.49 -0.23 -23.32
N SER A 79 0.36 -0.77 -22.10
CA SER A 79 1.38 -0.62 -21.04
C SER A 79 2.36 -1.79 -21.03
N ILE A 80 3.66 -1.47 -21.03
CA ILE A 80 4.77 -2.44 -21.11
C ILE A 80 5.82 -2.08 -20.06
N VAL A 81 6.21 -3.03 -19.22
CA VAL A 81 7.23 -2.87 -18.18
C VAL A 81 8.55 -3.47 -18.64
N ALA A 82 9.67 -2.75 -18.48
CA ALA A 82 11.00 -3.19 -18.91
C ALA A 82 12.14 -2.69 -18.01
N LYS A 83 13.32 -3.31 -18.09
CA LYS A 83 14.57 -2.82 -17.47
C LYS A 83 15.74 -2.94 -18.48
N PRO A 84 16.56 -1.88 -18.69
CA PRO A 84 17.72 -1.94 -19.58
C PRO A 84 18.75 -2.96 -19.10
N ARG A 85 19.40 -3.67 -20.02
CA ARG A 85 20.51 -4.57 -19.68
C ARG A 85 21.75 -3.76 -19.28
N ASP A 86 22.67 -4.42 -18.56
CA ASP A 86 23.98 -3.88 -18.14
C ASP A 86 23.88 -2.56 -17.34
N MET A 87 22.77 -2.37 -16.63
CA MET A 87 22.62 -1.35 -15.59
C MET A 87 23.66 -1.59 -14.47
N PRO A 88 24.56 -0.64 -14.17
CA PRO A 88 25.36 -0.72 -12.95
C PRO A 88 24.45 -0.47 -11.73
N PRO A 89 24.64 -1.21 -10.62
CA PRO A 89 23.87 -0.99 -9.40
C PRO A 89 24.07 0.43 -8.85
N PRO A 90 23.14 0.93 -8.01
CA PRO A 90 23.33 2.19 -7.28
C PRO A 90 24.68 2.19 -6.56
N ALA A 91 25.38 3.33 -6.60
CA ALA A 91 26.79 3.42 -6.24
C ALA A 91 27.00 3.27 -4.73
N SER A 92 27.07 2.02 -4.24
CA SER A 92 27.06 1.65 -2.82
C SER A 92 27.84 2.60 -1.92
N ALA A 93 27.27 2.89 -0.75
CA ALA A 93 27.85 3.79 0.28
C ALA A 93 29.16 3.28 0.94
N SER A 94 29.87 2.35 0.31
CA SER A 94 31.13 1.74 0.76
C SER A 94 32.38 2.56 0.46
N ARG A 95 32.31 3.60 -0.38
CA ARG A 95 33.39 4.57 -0.58
C ARG A 95 33.23 5.76 0.37
N SER A 96 34.28 6.03 1.14
CA SER A 96 34.39 7.21 2.00
C SER A 96 34.13 8.49 1.20
N LEU A 97 33.05 9.20 1.56
CA LEU A 97 32.69 10.50 1.01
C LEU A 97 33.70 11.57 1.43
N ASN A 98 34.80 11.67 0.68
CA ASN A 98 35.51 12.94 0.56
C ASN A 98 34.54 13.92 -0.09
N VAL A 99 34.02 14.87 0.69
CA VAL A 99 33.20 15.98 0.19
C VAL A 99 34.01 16.75 -0.84
N PRO A 100 33.52 16.94 -2.09
CA PRO A 100 34.19 17.76 -3.07
C PRO A 100 34.40 19.17 -2.52
N THR A 101 35.62 19.67 -2.63
CA THR A 101 35.96 21.03 -2.22
C THR A 101 35.59 22.03 -3.32
N MET A 102 35.53 23.32 -2.99
CA MET A 102 35.22 24.35 -4.00
C MET A 102 36.23 24.34 -5.17
N ALA A 103 37.47 23.89 -4.94
CA ALA A 103 38.51 23.76 -5.97
C ALA A 103 38.20 22.66 -7.01
N ASP A 104 37.42 21.64 -6.64
CA ASP A 104 36.95 20.61 -7.58
C ASP A 104 35.87 21.16 -8.53
N TYR A 105 35.23 22.27 -8.16
CA TYR A 105 34.26 23.00 -9.00
C TYR A 105 34.96 23.95 -9.99
N ASP A 106 36.03 24.64 -9.58
CA ASP A 106 36.84 25.48 -10.48
C ASP A 106 37.53 24.65 -11.59
N ALA A 107 37.92 23.41 -11.27
CA ALA A 107 38.43 22.46 -12.27
C ALA A 107 37.38 22.11 -13.36
N TYR A 108 36.09 22.26 -13.07
CA TYR A 108 34.99 22.01 -14.00
C TYR A 108 34.77 23.14 -15.02
N VAL A 109 35.48 24.27 -14.88
CA VAL A 109 35.36 25.47 -15.74
C VAL A 109 36.64 25.74 -16.56
N ALA A 110 37.77 25.12 -16.19
CA ALA A 110 39.10 25.44 -16.73
C ALA A 110 39.70 24.36 -17.66
N GLY A 111 38.87 23.53 -18.29
CA GLY A 111 39.32 22.25 -18.88
C GLY A 111 38.63 21.78 -20.16
N ASP A 112 38.39 22.66 -21.15
CA ASP A 112 38.30 22.27 -22.58
C ASP A 112 38.38 23.50 -23.52
N GLU A 113 39.61 23.95 -23.84
CA GLU A 113 39.87 24.80 -25.02
C GLU A 113 40.16 23.90 -26.24
N ALA A 114 39.14 23.54 -27.02
CA ALA A 114 39.30 22.80 -28.28
C ALA A 114 38.16 23.06 -29.30
N ASP A 115 38.22 24.20 -30.00
CA ASP A 115 37.58 24.48 -31.31
C ASP A 115 36.16 23.91 -31.59
N ALA A 116 35.18 24.27 -30.76
CA ALA A 116 33.77 24.24 -31.17
C ALA A 116 33.42 25.50 -31.99
N VAL A 117 33.49 25.43 -33.33
CA VAL A 117 33.12 26.55 -34.21
C VAL A 117 31.61 26.78 -34.17
N ILE A 118 31.16 27.72 -33.33
CA ILE A 118 29.78 28.19 -33.31
C ILE A 118 29.52 29.00 -34.59
N VAL A 119 29.00 28.34 -35.62
CA VAL A 119 28.36 29.02 -36.76
C VAL A 119 27.04 29.58 -36.26
N VAL A 120 27.10 30.80 -35.71
CA VAL A 120 25.90 31.60 -35.42
C VAL A 120 25.22 31.90 -36.77
N PRO A 121 23.95 31.51 -36.98
CA PRO A 121 23.20 31.94 -38.16
C PRO A 121 23.20 33.45 -38.23
N SER A 122 23.44 34.01 -39.41
CA SER A 122 23.45 35.46 -39.59
C SER A 122 22.03 36.02 -39.54
N GLU A 123 21.86 37.34 -39.40
CA GLU A 123 20.51 37.93 -39.43
C GLU A 123 19.79 37.71 -40.78
N GLU A 124 20.49 37.27 -41.84
CA GLU A 124 19.88 36.84 -43.11
C GLU A 124 19.06 35.54 -42.98
N ASP A 125 19.43 34.64 -42.04
CA ASP A 125 18.74 33.36 -41.82
C ASP A 125 17.40 33.53 -41.09
N LEU A 126 17.25 34.59 -40.29
CA LEU A 126 16.04 34.89 -39.50
C LEU A 126 14.97 35.68 -40.27
N ALA A 127 15.30 36.23 -41.45
CA ALA A 127 14.39 37.05 -42.24
C ALA A 127 13.41 36.24 -43.13
N MET A 128 13.59 34.92 -43.25
CA MET A 128 12.87 34.07 -44.21
C MET A 128 11.47 33.58 -43.74
N MET A 129 10.96 34.04 -42.59
CA MET A 129 9.77 33.43 -41.95
C MET A 129 8.53 34.32 -41.74
N GLU A 130 8.53 35.61 -42.13
CA GLU A 130 7.31 36.46 -42.07
C GLU A 130 7.02 37.24 -43.37
N SER A 131 6.43 36.58 -44.37
CA SER A 131 5.22 37.03 -45.11
C SER A 131 4.98 36.23 -46.40
N GLY A 132 3.71 35.96 -46.68
CA GLY A 132 3.27 35.24 -47.87
C GLY A 132 2.93 36.14 -49.05
N GLU A 133 3.44 35.78 -50.22
CA GLU A 133 2.94 36.10 -51.58
C GLU A 133 3.07 37.54 -52.17
N SER A 134 3.79 37.56 -53.30
CA SER A 134 3.56 38.38 -54.51
C SER A 134 4.20 39.78 -54.69
N VAL A 135 5.27 39.77 -55.52
CA VAL A 135 5.56 40.70 -56.64
C VAL A 135 5.80 42.21 -56.37
N ALA A 136 7.08 42.57 -56.57
CA ALA A 136 7.61 43.84 -57.13
C ALA A 136 8.04 45.03 -56.22
N ALA A 137 9.33 45.37 -56.36
CA ALA A 137 9.87 46.71 -56.61
C ALA A 137 10.14 47.73 -55.47
N SER A 138 11.29 47.53 -54.79
CA SER A 138 12.47 48.45 -54.84
C SER A 138 12.54 49.79 -54.04
N VAL A 139 13.81 50.16 -53.75
CA VAL A 139 14.39 51.50 -53.42
C VAL A 139 14.62 51.88 -51.94
N GLU A 140 15.88 51.67 -51.53
CA GLU A 140 16.78 52.52 -50.70
C GLU A 140 16.48 52.90 -49.22
N ALA A 141 17.60 53.13 -48.49
CA ALA A 141 17.71 53.49 -47.06
C ALA A 141 18.07 55.02 -46.93
N PRO A 142 18.64 55.64 -45.84
CA PRO A 142 19.36 55.05 -44.68
C PRO A 142 19.35 55.80 -43.29
N ARG A 143 20.10 55.23 -42.32
CA ARG A 143 20.92 55.90 -41.25
C ARG A 143 20.30 56.56 -39.97
N SER A 144 20.46 55.82 -38.84
CA SER A 144 21.45 56.11 -37.76
C SER A 144 21.13 56.98 -36.50
N ILE A 145 21.87 56.67 -35.41
CA ILE A 145 22.30 57.51 -34.25
C ILE A 145 21.37 57.67 -32.99
N SER A 146 21.62 56.79 -32.02
CA SER A 146 21.99 57.04 -30.59
C SER A 146 21.06 57.70 -29.53
N ARG A 147 21.25 57.19 -28.28
CA ARG A 147 21.23 57.87 -26.95
C ARG A 147 19.91 58.21 -26.23
N SER A 148 19.82 57.65 -25.02
CA SER A 148 19.60 58.34 -23.73
C SER A 148 18.23 58.98 -23.40
N ALA A 149 17.40 58.17 -22.71
CA ALA A 149 16.72 58.47 -21.43
C ALA A 149 15.77 59.69 -21.27
N THR A 150 14.85 59.56 -20.29
CA THR A 150 13.94 60.61 -19.73
C THR A 150 12.87 61.20 -20.68
N SER A 151 11.66 61.61 -20.24
CA SER A 151 10.95 61.38 -18.96
C SER A 151 9.45 61.75 -19.04
N SER A 152 8.58 60.83 -18.61
CA SER A 152 7.29 61.07 -17.91
C SER A 152 6.05 61.66 -18.63
N ARG A 153 4.90 61.36 -17.98
CA ARG A 153 3.60 62.10 -17.92
C ARG A 153 2.51 61.91 -19.02
N ARG A 154 1.64 60.95 -18.67
CA ARG A 154 0.18 61.12 -18.35
C ARG A 154 -0.85 61.50 -19.44
N ILE A 155 -1.79 60.56 -19.62
CA ILE A 155 -3.26 60.72 -19.56
C ILE A 155 -3.96 61.58 -20.62
N ILE A 156 -4.81 60.94 -21.42
CA ILE A 156 -6.27 61.21 -21.56
C ILE A 156 -6.93 59.94 -22.14
N ALA A 157 -8.21 59.70 -21.86
CA ALA A 157 -8.97 58.51 -22.30
C ALA A 157 -10.29 58.93 -22.97
N ILE A 158 -10.85 58.07 -23.83
CA ILE A 158 -12.23 58.07 -24.35
C ILE A 158 -12.61 56.64 -24.82
N ASP A 159 -13.85 56.22 -24.55
CA ASP A 159 -14.52 54.98 -25.01
C ASP A 159 -15.50 55.32 -26.15
N PRO A 160 -15.66 54.46 -27.18
CA PRO A 160 -17.02 53.91 -27.39
C PRO A 160 -17.09 52.47 -27.95
N ARG A 161 -17.63 51.56 -27.14
CA ARG A 161 -18.73 50.57 -27.40
C ARG A 161 -19.15 50.27 -28.86
N SER A 162 -19.56 49.01 -29.11
CA SER A 162 -20.97 48.68 -29.48
C SER A 162 -21.25 47.18 -29.71
N ARG A 163 -22.54 46.83 -29.70
CA ARG A 163 -23.20 45.55 -30.07
C ARG A 163 -23.04 44.38 -29.08
N ASP A 164 -24.06 43.92 -28.36
CA ASP A 164 -25.49 43.57 -28.66
C ASP A 164 -25.68 42.14 -29.20
N LEU A 165 -26.20 41.25 -28.35
CA LEU A 165 -27.11 40.18 -28.74
C LEU A 165 -28.17 39.94 -27.64
N SER A 166 -29.42 39.89 -28.07
CA SER A 166 -30.64 39.63 -27.28
C SER A 166 -31.16 38.21 -27.58
N ALA A 167 -32.09 37.59 -26.84
CA ALA A 167 -32.58 37.70 -25.46
C ALA A 167 -33.63 36.57 -25.23
N SER A 168 -34.32 36.57 -24.08
CA SER A 168 -35.45 35.69 -23.67
C SER A 168 -35.07 34.23 -23.32
N GLY A 169 -35.57 33.63 -22.23
CA GLY A 169 -36.34 34.15 -21.08
C GLY A 169 -37.03 33.00 -20.31
N GLY A 170 -37.35 33.08 -19.01
CA GLY A 170 -37.13 34.10 -17.97
C GLY A 170 -38.06 33.83 -16.74
N ILE A 171 -38.03 34.71 -15.71
CA ILE A 171 -39.04 34.82 -14.61
C ILE A 171 -39.00 33.68 -13.53
N VAL A 172 -38.92 33.91 -12.21
CA VAL A 172 -38.81 35.15 -11.38
C VAL A 172 -38.26 34.86 -9.96
N SER A 173 -37.52 35.84 -9.39
CA SER A 173 -37.28 36.27 -7.98
C SER A 173 -37.23 35.26 -6.78
N ARG A 174 -36.58 35.56 -5.63
CA ARG A 174 -36.25 36.87 -5.01
C ARG A 174 -35.06 36.81 -4.01
N GLU A 175 -34.53 37.98 -3.61
CA GLU A 175 -33.36 38.16 -2.70
C GLU A 175 -33.63 37.71 -1.22
N VAL A 176 -32.65 37.61 -0.30
CA VAL A 176 -31.81 38.67 0.36
C VAL A 176 -30.46 38.08 0.80
N ILE A 177 -29.30 38.47 0.22
CA ILE A 177 -28.33 39.52 0.64
C ILE A 177 -27.67 39.35 2.04
N GLN A 178 -26.37 39.01 2.05
CA GLN A 178 -25.28 39.77 2.71
C GLN A 178 -23.91 39.22 2.22
N ASP A 179 -23.36 39.75 1.12
CA ASP A 179 -22.46 40.93 1.05
C ASP A 179 -21.01 40.63 1.51
N SER A 180 -20.32 39.77 0.76
CA SER A 180 -18.85 39.67 0.78
C SER A 180 -18.23 40.91 0.10
N LYS A 181 -17.13 41.45 0.65
CA LYS A 181 -16.57 42.73 0.20
C LYS A 181 -15.04 42.76 0.27
N ALA A 182 -14.45 43.29 -0.81
CA ALA A 182 -13.06 43.77 -0.93
C ALA A 182 -11.94 42.70 -0.84
N LEU A 183 -10.87 42.77 -1.65
CA LEU A 183 -10.67 43.47 -2.94
C LEU A 183 -9.50 42.79 -3.69
N ARG A 184 -9.43 42.91 -5.02
CA ARG A 184 -8.20 42.58 -5.76
C ARG A 184 -7.11 43.62 -5.49
N ALA A 185 -5.87 43.16 -5.30
CA ALA A 185 -4.63 43.95 -5.37
C ALA A 185 -3.68 43.27 -6.38
N PRO A 186 -2.73 44.00 -7.01
CA PRO A 186 -2.16 43.59 -8.29
C PRO A 186 -0.87 42.76 -8.18
N LEU A 187 -0.56 42.07 -9.29
CA LEU A 187 0.78 41.61 -9.63
C LEU A 187 1.78 42.77 -9.54
N GLY A 188 2.90 42.54 -8.88
CA GLY A 188 4.04 43.46 -8.84
C GLY A 188 5.33 42.68 -9.06
N GLU A 189 6.16 43.17 -9.99
CA GLU A 189 7.48 42.62 -10.24
C GLU A 189 8.30 42.67 -8.94
N ARG A 190 8.75 41.50 -8.47
CA ARG A 190 9.73 41.40 -7.39
C ARG A 190 11.00 40.79 -7.95
N THR A 191 11.98 41.65 -8.18
CA THR A 191 13.37 41.25 -8.40
C THR A 191 13.80 40.33 -7.27
N LEU A 192 14.42 39.19 -7.59
CA LEU A 192 14.94 38.25 -6.59
C LEU A 192 16.12 38.88 -5.85
N SER A 193 15.84 39.51 -4.71
CA SER A 193 16.86 39.82 -3.71
C SER A 193 17.33 38.51 -3.08
N ILE A 194 18.52 38.06 -3.45
CA ILE A 194 19.23 37.00 -2.71
C ILE A 194 19.38 37.50 -1.26
N PRO A 195 18.99 36.72 -0.24
CA PRO A 195 19.31 37.07 1.14
C PRO A 195 20.83 37.03 1.32
N GLU A 196 21.44 38.16 1.67
CA GLU A 196 22.82 38.15 2.15
C GLU A 196 22.87 37.27 3.41
N ALA A 197 23.74 36.26 3.40
CA ALA A 197 23.92 35.39 4.56
C ALA A 197 24.44 36.23 5.74
N ASP A 198 23.83 36.09 6.91
CA ASP A 198 24.15 36.91 8.08
C ASP A 198 25.47 36.43 8.72
N VAL A 199 26.60 36.94 8.19
CA VAL A 199 27.96 36.57 8.61
C VAL A 199 28.25 37.15 9.99
N SER A 200 27.79 36.46 11.02
CA SER A 200 28.24 36.68 12.41
C SER A 200 29.75 36.40 12.52
N PRO A 201 30.58 37.39 12.88
CA PRO A 201 32.03 37.27 12.87
C PRO A 201 32.57 36.67 14.18
N ASP A 202 32.10 35.49 14.57
CA ASP A 202 32.64 34.73 15.70
C ASP A 202 32.75 33.22 15.36
N GLY A 203 33.88 32.62 15.73
CA GLY A 203 34.35 31.33 15.21
C GLY A 203 33.67 30.08 15.79
N GLY A 204 32.35 30.02 15.76
CA GLY A 204 31.60 28.80 16.09
C GLY A 204 31.79 27.73 15.02
N ALA A 205 32.39 26.58 15.39
CA ALA A 205 32.42 25.43 14.51
C ALA A 205 30.99 24.96 14.22
N ALA A 206 30.68 24.68 12.95
CA ALA A 206 29.39 24.10 12.58
C ALA A 206 29.18 22.80 13.37
N ALA A 207 28.00 22.64 13.99
CA ALA A 207 27.66 21.41 14.68
C ALA A 207 27.75 20.26 13.67
N PRO A 208 28.38 19.11 14.03
CA PRO A 208 28.42 17.96 13.14
C PRO A 208 26.98 17.53 12.86
N GLN A 209 26.57 17.55 11.59
CA GLN A 209 25.34 16.88 11.20
C GLN A 209 25.46 15.41 11.58
N GLU A 210 24.50 14.88 12.33
CA GLU A 210 24.48 13.46 12.65
C GLU A 210 24.42 12.67 11.33
N PRO A 211 25.21 11.58 11.19
CA PRO A 211 25.17 10.78 9.99
C PRO A 211 23.77 10.20 9.84
N LEU A 212 23.19 10.34 8.63
CA LEU A 212 21.88 9.76 8.32
C LEU A 212 21.88 8.26 8.68
N PRO A 213 20.81 7.74 9.31
CA PRO A 213 20.64 6.31 9.55
C PRO A 213 20.93 5.50 8.28
N PRO A 214 21.52 4.29 8.36
CA PRO A 214 21.98 3.57 7.16
C PRO A 214 20.93 3.41 6.05
N LYS A 215 19.65 3.18 6.41
CA LYS A 215 18.52 3.11 5.45
C LYS A 215 18.27 4.41 4.67
N LEU A 216 18.67 5.57 5.20
CA LEU A 216 18.44 6.91 4.65
C LEU A 216 19.67 7.50 3.95
N ALA A 217 20.84 6.88 4.09
CA ALA A 217 22.10 7.42 3.58
C ALA A 217 22.14 7.50 2.04
N GLU A 218 21.51 6.56 1.33
CA GLU A 218 21.56 6.46 -0.13
C GLU A 218 20.67 7.48 -0.86
N ARG A 219 19.80 8.22 -0.16
CA ARG A 219 19.03 9.35 -0.72
C ARG A 219 19.89 10.40 -1.44
N ARG A 220 21.18 10.47 -1.09
CA ARG A 220 22.16 11.40 -1.67
C ARG A 220 22.94 10.84 -2.87
N LEU A 221 22.67 9.59 -3.28
CA LEU A 221 23.29 9.00 -4.47
C LEU A 221 22.55 9.44 -5.74
N MET A 222 23.24 10.18 -6.60
CA MET A 222 22.80 10.36 -7.99
C MET A 222 22.96 9.05 -8.77
N MET A 223 22.01 8.75 -9.66
CA MET A 223 22.12 7.60 -10.57
C MET A 223 23.44 7.68 -11.37
N PRO A 224 24.21 6.59 -11.49
CA PRO A 224 25.46 6.60 -12.26
C PRO A 224 25.25 7.03 -13.72
N ARG A 225 26.17 7.83 -14.28
CA ARG A 225 26.12 8.26 -15.70
C ARG A 225 25.96 7.10 -16.69
N ALA A 226 26.49 5.91 -16.35
CA ALA A 226 26.33 4.70 -17.15
C ALA A 226 24.89 4.15 -17.09
N ALA A 227 24.22 4.12 -15.93
CA ALA A 227 22.81 3.73 -15.82
C ALA A 227 21.89 4.72 -16.58
N MET A 228 22.14 6.03 -16.47
CA MET A 228 21.46 7.04 -17.29
C MET A 228 21.66 6.77 -18.80
N SER A 229 22.87 6.40 -19.21
CA SER A 229 23.17 6.04 -20.59
C SER A 229 22.42 4.78 -21.05
N SER A 230 22.35 3.73 -20.23
CA SER A 230 21.57 2.53 -20.54
C SER A 230 20.07 2.83 -20.67
N GLN A 231 19.51 3.66 -19.78
CA GLN A 231 18.13 4.13 -19.91
C GLN A 231 17.88 4.93 -21.20
N MET A 232 18.81 5.81 -21.61
CA MET A 232 18.65 6.59 -22.85
C MET A 232 18.75 5.73 -24.12
N VAL A 233 19.62 4.69 -24.13
CA VAL A 233 19.70 3.73 -25.23
C VAL A 233 18.43 2.89 -25.31
N ALA A 234 17.95 2.39 -24.16
CA ALA A 234 16.68 1.66 -24.06
C ALA A 234 15.48 2.50 -24.51
N GLU A 235 15.37 3.76 -24.05
CA GLU A 235 14.34 4.70 -24.48
C GLU A 235 14.36 4.93 -25.99
N THR A 236 15.56 5.16 -26.57
CA THR A 236 15.72 5.31 -28.02
C THR A 236 15.24 4.05 -28.76
N ARG A 237 15.59 2.86 -28.24
CA ARG A 237 15.15 1.56 -28.78
C ARG A 237 13.64 1.38 -28.72
N MET A 238 12.99 1.81 -27.63
CA MET A 238 11.53 1.82 -27.45
C MET A 238 10.84 2.77 -28.44
N ILE A 239 11.28 4.03 -28.52
CA ILE A 239 10.73 5.06 -29.40
C ILE A 239 10.83 4.62 -30.87
N GLU A 240 11.99 4.18 -31.32
CA GLU A 240 12.18 3.69 -32.69
C GLU A 240 11.30 2.45 -33.00
N THR A 241 10.97 1.63 -32.00
CA THR A 241 10.12 0.43 -32.18
C THR A 241 8.64 0.81 -32.27
N ALA A 242 8.18 1.78 -31.48
CA ALA A 242 6.84 2.35 -31.65
C ALA A 242 6.70 3.09 -32.99
N GLN A 243 7.70 3.89 -33.39
CA GLN A 243 7.72 4.59 -34.68
C GLN A 243 7.71 3.63 -35.88
N ARG A 244 8.44 2.50 -35.82
CA ARG A 244 8.41 1.43 -36.84
C ARG A 244 6.99 0.94 -37.13
N TYR A 245 6.13 0.91 -36.11
CA TYR A 245 4.76 0.46 -36.19
C TYR A 245 3.74 1.60 -36.38
N GLY A 246 4.19 2.85 -36.53
CA GLY A 246 3.30 4.01 -36.67
C GLY A 246 2.50 4.31 -35.40
N LEU A 247 3.05 3.98 -34.23
CA LEU A 247 2.45 4.18 -32.92
C LEU A 247 3.16 5.34 -32.19
N ALA A 248 2.40 6.13 -31.44
CA ALA A 248 2.98 7.05 -30.46
C ALA A 248 3.33 6.29 -29.17
N ALA A 249 4.37 6.73 -28.47
CA ALA A 249 4.79 6.16 -27.20
C ALA A 249 5.13 7.26 -26.18
N ASN A 250 4.68 7.07 -24.94
CA ASN A 250 5.14 7.78 -23.75
C ASN A 250 6.04 6.84 -22.94
N ILE A 251 7.07 7.35 -22.25
CA ILE A 251 8.04 6.53 -21.50
C ILE A 251 8.31 7.15 -20.13
N GLN A 252 7.88 6.45 -19.09
CA GLN A 252 8.19 6.76 -17.70
C GLN A 252 9.45 6.01 -17.25
N ARG A 253 10.23 6.59 -16.33
CA ARG A 253 11.50 6.00 -15.86
C ARG A 253 11.63 6.10 -14.33
N SER A 254 11.77 4.96 -13.66
CA SER A 254 12.07 4.87 -12.23
C SER A 254 13.58 4.95 -11.95
N ARG A 255 13.96 5.31 -10.73
CA ARG A 255 15.38 5.40 -10.31
C ARG A 255 16.08 4.04 -10.21
N SER A 256 15.33 2.95 -10.05
CA SER A 256 15.82 1.56 -10.12
C SER A 256 16.09 1.06 -11.55
N GLY A 257 15.73 1.83 -12.57
CA GLY A 257 15.86 1.42 -13.97
C GLY A 257 14.63 0.72 -14.54
N GLN A 258 13.59 0.44 -13.75
CA GLN A 258 12.28 0.10 -14.29
C GLN A 258 11.81 1.24 -15.21
N MET A 259 11.32 0.88 -16.40
CA MET A 259 10.75 1.79 -17.39
C MET A 259 9.38 1.28 -17.80
N VAL A 260 8.41 2.19 -17.94
CA VAL A 260 7.05 1.88 -18.40
C VAL A 260 6.82 2.59 -19.72
N ILE A 261 6.43 1.83 -20.75
CA ILE A 261 6.07 2.35 -22.07
C ILE A 261 4.56 2.35 -22.19
N GLU A 262 3.95 3.49 -22.50
CA GLU A 262 2.53 3.56 -22.89
C GLU A 262 2.43 3.77 -24.41
N VAL A 263 1.88 2.81 -25.13
CA VAL A 263 1.84 2.77 -26.60
C VAL A 263 0.42 3.01 -27.12
N GLY A 264 0.18 4.15 -27.76
CA GLY A 264 -1.14 4.50 -28.31
C GLY A 264 -1.27 5.97 -28.71
N SER A 265 -2.27 6.30 -29.54
CA SER A 265 -2.55 7.69 -29.99
C SER A 265 -3.14 8.60 -28.89
N ARG A 266 -3.48 7.99 -27.75
CA ARG A 266 -3.68 8.58 -26.41
C ARG A 266 -3.11 7.56 -25.42
N ALA A 267 -2.58 8.00 -24.28
CA ALA A 267 -2.38 7.08 -23.16
C ALA A 267 -3.74 6.47 -22.77
N MET A 268 -3.84 5.14 -22.81
CA MET A 268 -5.13 4.43 -22.74
C MET A 268 -5.47 4.07 -21.29
N SER A 269 -6.08 5.03 -20.58
CA SER A 269 -6.59 4.84 -19.22
C SER A 269 -7.49 3.58 -19.11
N PRO A 270 -7.23 2.66 -18.15
CA PRO A 270 -7.74 1.29 -18.01
C PRO A 270 -9.24 1.16 -17.65
N THR A 271 -10.03 2.21 -17.85
CA THR A 271 -11.34 2.41 -17.19
C THR A 271 -12.35 3.20 -18.02
N ARG A 272 -12.02 3.56 -19.27
CA ARG A 272 -12.87 4.41 -20.13
C ARG A 272 -14.23 3.77 -20.46
N TYR A 273 -15.28 4.18 -19.76
CA TYR A 273 -16.66 3.83 -20.08
C TYR A 273 -17.47 5.06 -20.57
N ASP A 274 -17.44 5.32 -21.88
CA ASP A 274 -18.47 6.12 -22.56
C ASP A 274 -19.40 5.15 -23.29
N ALA A 275 -20.70 5.23 -23.03
CA ALA A 275 -21.73 4.41 -23.69
C ALA A 275 -21.83 4.63 -25.23
N ASN A 276 -21.06 5.56 -25.80
CA ASN A 276 -21.04 5.89 -27.23
C ASN A 276 -19.70 5.60 -27.92
N ASP A 277 -18.58 5.45 -27.20
CA ASP A 277 -17.27 5.18 -27.81
C ASP A 277 -17.09 3.67 -28.08
N LYS A 278 -16.31 3.31 -29.10
CA LYS A 278 -16.26 1.95 -29.67
C LYS A 278 -14.85 1.41 -29.90
N LEU A 279 -13.89 1.83 -29.07
CA LEU A 279 -12.57 1.19 -29.01
C LEU A 279 -12.54 0.08 -27.95
N ALA A 280 -11.58 -0.84 -28.12
CA ALA A 280 -11.42 -2.03 -27.29
C ALA A 280 -11.16 -1.70 -25.81
N PRO A 281 -11.50 -2.60 -24.87
CA PRO A 281 -11.30 -2.36 -23.46
C PRO A 281 -9.80 -2.16 -23.14
N PRO A 282 -9.46 -1.16 -22.32
CA PRO A 282 -8.07 -0.79 -22.01
C PRO A 282 -7.42 -1.66 -20.92
N ILE A 283 -8.19 -2.52 -20.25
CA ILE A 283 -7.69 -3.76 -19.63
C ILE A 283 -8.15 -4.91 -20.54
N ALA A 284 -7.29 -5.89 -20.82
CA ALA A 284 -7.64 -7.07 -21.59
C ALA A 284 -7.18 -8.37 -20.95
N GLU A 285 -7.99 -9.41 -21.15
CA GLU A 285 -7.64 -10.81 -20.86
C GLU A 285 -6.49 -11.28 -21.75
N ASP A 286 -5.63 -12.17 -21.22
CA ASP A 286 -4.61 -12.88 -22.00
C ASP A 286 -5.17 -14.17 -22.61
N ASP A 287 -5.65 -14.06 -23.85
CA ASP A 287 -6.14 -15.15 -24.69
C ASP A 287 -5.01 -15.92 -25.41
N GLY A 288 -3.74 -15.61 -25.10
CA GLY A 288 -2.58 -16.20 -25.77
C GLY A 288 -2.30 -15.62 -27.16
N LEU A 289 -2.76 -14.40 -27.45
CA LEU A 289 -2.47 -13.68 -28.69
C LEU A 289 -0.95 -13.57 -28.94
N GLU A 290 -0.48 -14.14 -30.05
CA GLU A 290 0.90 -14.02 -30.55
C GLU A 290 1.00 -12.98 -31.67
N CYS A 291 2.15 -12.28 -31.77
CA CYS A 291 2.39 -11.33 -32.86
C CYS A 291 2.85 -12.04 -34.15
N PRO A 292 2.14 -11.89 -35.29
CA PRO A 292 2.53 -12.44 -36.59
C PRO A 292 3.95 -12.03 -37.02
N GLU A 293 4.62 -12.84 -37.84
CA GLU A 293 6.00 -12.57 -38.29
C GLU A 293 6.19 -11.17 -38.90
N ASN A 294 5.20 -10.71 -39.69
CA ASN A 294 5.22 -9.42 -40.38
C ASN A 294 3.85 -8.72 -40.22
N PRO A 295 3.59 -8.01 -39.10
CA PRO A 295 2.35 -7.25 -38.92
C PRO A 295 2.42 -5.93 -39.70
N THR A 296 1.30 -5.47 -40.26
CA THR A 296 1.23 -4.14 -40.90
C THR A 296 0.85 -3.07 -39.88
N ALA A 297 1.24 -1.82 -40.12
CA ALA A 297 0.90 -0.70 -39.23
C ALA A 297 -0.62 -0.53 -39.07
N GLU A 298 -1.40 -0.79 -40.12
CA GLU A 298 -2.86 -0.75 -40.09
C GLU A 298 -3.46 -1.85 -39.18
N GLN A 299 -2.82 -3.02 -39.08
CA GLN A 299 -3.26 -4.07 -38.15
C GLN A 299 -3.01 -3.67 -36.69
N LEU A 300 -1.86 -3.07 -36.41
CA LEU A 300 -1.48 -2.66 -35.05
C LEU A 300 -2.22 -1.39 -34.59
N GLN A 301 -2.55 -0.49 -35.51
CA GLN A 301 -3.42 0.66 -35.22
C GLN A 301 -4.90 0.26 -35.06
N ALA A 302 -5.32 -0.89 -35.61
CA ALA A 302 -6.67 -1.42 -35.46
C ALA A 302 -6.86 -2.29 -34.20
N ASP A 303 -5.81 -2.96 -33.72
CA ASP A 303 -5.82 -3.79 -32.52
C ASP A 303 -4.68 -3.40 -31.54
N PRO A 304 -4.97 -2.59 -30.51
CA PRO A 304 -4.00 -2.22 -29.47
C PRO A 304 -3.50 -3.40 -28.63
N ARG A 305 -4.24 -4.52 -28.51
CA ARG A 305 -3.77 -5.73 -27.82
C ARG A 305 -2.65 -6.37 -28.62
N LEU A 306 -2.86 -6.50 -29.93
CA LEU A 306 -1.85 -6.99 -30.87
C LEU A 306 -0.62 -6.06 -30.90
N ALA A 307 -0.81 -4.74 -30.91
CA ALA A 307 0.27 -3.76 -30.80
C ALA A 307 1.13 -3.97 -29.54
N THR A 308 0.50 -4.19 -28.38
CA THR A 308 1.19 -4.45 -27.11
C THR A 308 2.09 -5.68 -27.23
N VAL A 309 1.55 -6.81 -27.71
CA VAL A 309 2.31 -8.06 -27.90
C VAL A 309 3.44 -7.91 -28.92
N CYS A 310 3.20 -7.21 -30.03
CA CYS A 310 4.22 -7.01 -31.07
C CYS A 310 5.38 -6.13 -30.61
N VAL A 311 5.12 -5.08 -29.82
CA VAL A 311 6.19 -4.24 -29.24
C VAL A 311 6.99 -5.02 -28.20
N ILE A 312 6.34 -5.79 -27.32
CA ILE A 312 7.03 -6.66 -26.34
C ILE A 312 7.99 -7.62 -27.07
N ARG A 313 7.49 -8.35 -28.09
CA ARG A 313 8.31 -9.30 -28.86
C ARG A 313 9.52 -8.63 -29.51
N ASP A 314 9.34 -7.49 -30.16
CA ASP A 314 10.44 -6.80 -30.85
C ASP A 314 11.48 -6.22 -29.88
N LEU A 315 11.07 -5.78 -28.69
CA LEU A 315 11.99 -5.33 -27.65
C LEU A 315 12.72 -6.51 -26.98
N GLN A 316 12.05 -7.63 -26.70
CA GLN A 316 12.71 -8.87 -26.25
C GLN A 316 13.77 -9.34 -27.26
N ASN A 317 13.44 -9.32 -28.56
CA ASN A 317 14.34 -9.69 -29.64
C ASN A 317 15.50 -8.71 -29.89
N SER A 318 15.46 -7.49 -29.34
CA SER A 318 16.58 -6.54 -29.47
C SER A 318 17.84 -6.99 -28.72
N GLY A 319 17.65 -7.65 -27.56
CA GLY A 319 18.74 -7.98 -26.64
C GLY A 319 19.19 -6.82 -25.74
N ASP A 320 18.65 -5.61 -25.91
CA ASP A 320 19.03 -4.40 -25.14
C ASP A 320 18.46 -4.38 -23.71
N PHE A 321 17.58 -5.32 -23.38
CA PHE A 321 16.81 -5.37 -22.13
C PHE A 321 17.15 -6.60 -21.29
N GLU A 322 17.04 -6.46 -19.97
CA GLU A 322 17.07 -7.57 -19.02
C GLU A 322 15.72 -8.31 -19.03
N TYR A 323 14.63 -7.57 -18.89
CA TYR A 323 13.26 -8.04 -19.08
C TYR A 323 12.40 -7.02 -19.85
N VAL A 324 11.36 -7.53 -20.51
CA VAL A 324 10.26 -6.77 -21.12
C VAL A 324 8.98 -7.61 -21.01
N GLU A 325 7.94 -7.10 -20.36
CA GLU A 325 6.70 -7.83 -20.09
C GLU A 325 5.44 -6.92 -20.13
N LYS A 326 4.26 -7.55 -20.17
CA LYS A 326 2.96 -6.86 -20.08
C LYS A 326 2.80 -6.27 -18.68
N ASP A 327 2.17 -5.11 -18.56
CA ASP A 327 1.80 -4.55 -17.25
C ASP A 327 0.54 -5.26 -16.72
N TRP A 328 0.74 -6.21 -15.80
CA TRP A 328 -0.31 -7.08 -15.25
C TRP A 328 -1.17 -6.36 -14.21
N VAL A 329 -2.44 -6.73 -14.11
CA VAL A 329 -3.38 -6.23 -13.09
C VAL A 329 -3.45 -7.23 -11.93
N TYR A 330 -3.23 -6.74 -10.71
CA TYR A 330 -3.23 -7.49 -9.45
C TYR A 330 -4.49 -7.25 -8.63
N HIS A 331 -5.01 -8.29 -7.98
CA HIS A 331 -6.27 -8.23 -7.23
C HIS A 331 -6.07 -8.58 -5.75
N HIS A 332 -6.93 -8.04 -4.88
CA HIS A 332 -7.07 -8.48 -3.49
C HIS A 332 -7.60 -9.94 -3.44
N GLN A 333 -7.39 -10.69 -2.35
CA GLN A 333 -7.67 -12.14 -2.33
C GLN A 333 -8.71 -12.51 -1.24
N MET A 334 -10.01 -12.60 -1.58
CA MET A 334 -11.12 -12.84 -0.62
C MET A 334 -12.23 -13.78 -1.12
N ILE A 335 -12.88 -14.54 -0.21
CA ILE A 335 -13.95 -15.56 -0.45
C ILE A 335 -14.90 -15.62 0.79
N ARG A 336 -16.19 -16.06 0.71
CA ARG A 336 -17.19 -16.18 1.85
C ARG A 336 -17.99 -17.53 1.74
N ARG A 337 -18.79 -18.19 2.64
CA ARG A 337 -19.39 -18.24 4.03
C ARG A 337 -19.97 -19.73 4.19
N PRO A 338 -20.87 -20.27 5.09
CA PRO A 338 -21.39 -20.14 6.51
C PRO A 338 -21.28 -21.47 7.40
N LYS A 339 -21.66 -21.75 8.69
CA LYS A 339 -22.23 -21.25 10.02
C LYS A 339 -22.51 -22.55 10.92
N ASN A 340 -22.64 -22.75 12.27
CA ASN A 340 -22.52 -22.05 13.60
C ASN A 340 -22.52 -23.04 14.87
N GLY A 341 -21.93 -22.71 16.06
CA GLY A 341 -22.17 -23.21 17.48
C GLY A 341 -21.28 -24.34 18.13
N GLY A 342 -20.88 -24.41 19.45
CA GLY A 342 -21.16 -23.71 20.75
C GLY A 342 -20.00 -23.73 21.86
N PRO A 343 -19.88 -22.75 22.84
CA PRO A 343 -18.68 -22.43 23.71
C PRO A 343 -18.72 -22.95 25.21
N SER A 344 -17.92 -22.58 26.28
CA SER A 344 -17.00 -21.45 26.66
C SER A 344 -16.00 -21.75 27.87
N THR A 345 -15.46 -20.75 28.60
CA THR A 345 -13.98 -20.53 28.93
C THR A 345 -13.73 -19.38 30.03
N THR A 346 -12.56 -18.88 30.61
CA THR A 346 -11.32 -19.39 31.35
C THR A 346 -9.97 -18.51 31.60
N SER A 347 -9.70 -17.27 31.11
CA SER A 347 -8.65 -16.17 31.38
C SER A 347 -7.15 -16.08 30.83
N THR A 348 -6.57 -14.86 30.57
CA THR A 348 -5.14 -14.51 30.11
C THR A 348 -4.69 -13.00 30.24
N ILE A 349 -3.53 -12.53 29.67
CA ILE A 349 -3.35 -11.09 29.27
C ILE A 349 -4.34 -10.81 28.15
N THR A 350 -5.12 -9.75 28.33
CA THR A 350 -6.29 -9.42 27.53
C THR A 350 -6.27 -7.89 27.26
N PRO A 351 -6.25 -7.46 25.99
CA PRO A 351 -6.62 -6.09 25.59
C PRO A 351 -8.04 -5.73 26.08
N ASN A 352 -8.28 -4.48 26.43
CA ASN A 352 -9.60 -4.02 26.93
C ASN A 352 -10.63 -3.72 25.81
N ASP A 353 -10.24 -3.97 24.57
CA ASP A 353 -10.95 -3.68 23.32
C ASP A 353 -12.23 -4.53 23.25
N PRO A 354 -13.42 -3.93 23.01
CA PRO A 354 -14.72 -4.60 23.12
C PRO A 354 -14.91 -5.76 22.14
N LEU A 355 -14.13 -5.84 21.05
CA LEU A 355 -14.18 -6.95 20.10
C LEU A 355 -13.05 -7.97 20.29
N TRP A 356 -12.15 -7.79 21.27
CA TRP A 356 -11.03 -8.70 21.53
C TRP A 356 -11.46 -10.16 21.68
N SER A 357 -12.55 -10.42 22.42
CA SER A 357 -13.06 -11.78 22.68
C SER A 357 -13.44 -12.58 21.43
N LEU A 358 -13.50 -11.91 20.26
CA LEU A 358 -13.82 -12.49 18.96
C LEU A 358 -12.57 -12.77 18.10
N GLN A 359 -11.39 -12.33 18.53
CA GLN A 359 -10.13 -12.41 17.77
C GLN A 359 -9.31 -13.67 18.15
N TRP A 360 -9.88 -14.85 17.89
CA TRP A 360 -9.30 -16.17 18.20
C TRP A 360 -7.86 -16.34 17.66
N ASN A 361 -7.55 -15.62 16.58
CA ASN A 361 -6.29 -15.64 15.84
C ASN A 361 -5.07 -15.20 16.66
N PHE A 362 -5.25 -14.30 17.63
CA PHE A 362 -4.17 -13.84 18.51
C PHE A 362 -3.97 -14.73 19.75
N LEU A 363 -4.91 -15.65 20.03
CA LEU A 363 -4.85 -16.57 21.17
C LEU A 363 -3.69 -17.59 21.02
N GLY A 364 -3.36 -18.26 22.12
CA GLY A 364 -2.33 -19.31 22.12
C GLY A 364 -2.80 -20.62 21.50
N GLN A 365 -1.88 -21.54 21.23
CA GLN A 365 -2.24 -22.85 20.69
C GLN A 365 -2.73 -23.79 21.79
N GLY A 366 -3.93 -24.36 21.60
CA GLY A 366 -4.48 -25.35 22.52
C GLY A 366 -6.01 -25.46 22.51
N ILE A 367 -6.54 -26.02 23.60
CA ILE A 367 -7.98 -26.23 23.85
C ILE A 367 -8.25 -25.78 25.30
N GLY A 368 -9.09 -24.75 25.50
CA GLY A 368 -9.30 -24.06 26.78
C GLY A 368 -9.63 -22.56 26.56
N GLU A 369 -9.66 -21.70 27.59
CA GLU A 369 -9.65 -20.23 27.31
C GLU A 369 -8.26 -19.74 26.96
N GLY A 370 -8.22 -18.60 26.28
CA GLY A 370 -6.99 -17.95 25.84
C GLY A 370 -6.26 -18.79 24.79
N LYS A 371 -6.94 -19.83 24.25
CA LYS A 371 -6.40 -20.81 23.33
C LYS A 371 -7.39 -21.13 22.21
N SER A 372 -6.84 -21.19 20.99
CA SER A 372 -7.47 -21.74 19.78
C SER A 372 -6.46 -22.71 19.16
N GLN A 373 -6.89 -23.80 18.54
CA GLN A 373 -5.92 -24.79 18.03
C GLN A 373 -5.08 -24.22 16.88
N GLY A 374 -5.62 -23.27 16.12
CA GLY A 374 -4.93 -22.51 15.08
C GLY A 374 -4.38 -21.14 15.51
N GLY A 375 -4.53 -20.75 16.78
CA GLY A 375 -4.09 -19.45 17.28
C GLY A 375 -2.58 -19.21 17.10
N ALA A 376 -2.16 -17.96 16.92
CA ALA A 376 -0.77 -17.61 16.62
C ALA A 376 0.11 -17.31 17.85
N GLY A 377 -0.40 -17.38 19.08
CA GLY A 377 0.41 -17.25 20.30
C GLY A 377 0.81 -15.82 20.69
N PHE A 378 0.17 -14.80 20.12
CA PHE A 378 0.45 -13.39 20.41
C PHE A 378 0.27 -13.06 21.90
N VAL A 379 -0.84 -13.50 22.51
CA VAL A 379 -1.10 -13.36 23.95
C VAL A 379 0.05 -13.90 24.81
N ASP A 380 0.53 -15.10 24.48
CA ASP A 380 1.63 -15.75 25.22
C ASP A 380 2.96 -15.02 25.01
N PHE A 381 3.19 -14.41 23.84
CA PHE A 381 4.37 -13.59 23.55
C PHE A 381 4.34 -12.24 24.27
N TRP A 382 3.23 -11.50 24.19
CA TRP A 382 3.07 -10.22 24.89
C TRP A 382 3.28 -10.40 26.40
N THR A 383 2.80 -11.53 26.94
CA THR A 383 2.99 -11.93 28.34
C THR A 383 4.42 -12.33 28.66
N SER A 384 4.98 -13.29 27.91
CA SER A 384 6.29 -13.90 28.25
C SER A 384 7.48 -13.01 27.94
N GLN A 385 7.44 -12.28 26.83
CA GLN A 385 8.53 -11.38 26.41
C GLN A 385 8.36 -9.98 26.98
N ALA A 386 7.23 -9.63 27.61
CA ALA A 386 6.92 -8.29 28.11
C ALA A 386 7.18 -7.19 27.05
N THR A 387 6.42 -7.23 25.95
CA THR A 387 6.40 -6.21 24.90
C THR A 387 5.13 -6.32 24.07
N GLN A 388 4.73 -5.22 23.45
CA GLN A 388 3.63 -5.13 22.50
C GLN A 388 4.10 -4.44 21.21
N GLY A 389 5.42 -4.40 20.97
CA GLY A 389 6.07 -3.71 19.85
C GLY A 389 7.02 -2.58 20.26
N SER A 390 7.60 -1.91 19.27
CA SER A 390 8.27 -0.62 19.35
C SER A 390 7.99 0.21 18.09
N GLY A 391 7.65 1.50 18.23
CA GLY A 391 7.45 2.43 17.11
C GLY A 391 8.71 2.76 16.29
N GLU A 392 9.87 2.22 16.68
CA GLU A 392 11.09 2.21 15.87
C GLU A 392 11.06 1.13 14.78
N VAL A 393 10.18 0.12 14.90
CA VAL A 393 10.00 -0.94 13.90
C VAL A 393 8.92 -0.52 12.91
N VAL A 394 9.25 -0.57 11.62
CA VAL A 394 8.34 -0.12 10.56
C VAL A 394 7.80 -1.29 9.73
N VAL A 395 6.48 -1.38 9.60
CA VAL A 395 5.79 -2.27 8.66
C VAL A 395 5.11 -1.43 7.59
N ALA A 396 5.46 -1.65 6.33
CA ALA A 396 4.72 -1.09 5.21
C ALA A 396 3.63 -2.07 4.76
N VAL A 397 2.43 -1.55 4.49
CA VAL A 397 1.29 -2.32 3.96
C VAL A 397 1.04 -1.85 2.54
N VAL A 398 1.42 -2.66 1.55
CA VAL A 398 1.29 -2.34 0.12
C VAL A 398 0.01 -3.01 -0.39
N ASP A 399 -1.06 -2.22 -0.50
CA ASP A 399 -2.44 -2.73 -0.61
C ASP A 399 -3.41 -1.68 -1.23
N THR A 400 -4.73 -1.75 -0.98
CA THR A 400 -5.75 -0.82 -1.51
C THR A 400 -5.71 0.61 -0.94
N GLY A 401 -4.84 0.86 0.05
CA GLY A 401 -4.82 2.07 0.85
C GLY A 401 -5.24 1.80 2.30
N LEU A 402 -5.59 2.86 3.02
CA LEU A 402 -6.06 2.80 4.41
C LEU A 402 -7.22 3.78 4.60
N GLU A 403 -8.31 3.39 5.25
CA GLU A 403 -9.36 4.34 5.65
C GLU A 403 -8.81 5.26 6.77
N MET A 404 -8.33 6.45 6.39
CA MET A 404 -7.63 7.35 7.30
C MET A 404 -8.56 8.02 8.33
N ASP A 405 -9.87 8.11 8.06
CA ASP A 405 -10.89 8.65 8.97
C ASP A 405 -11.54 7.57 9.87
N HIS A 406 -11.11 6.31 9.75
CA HIS A 406 -11.62 5.17 10.52
C HIS A 406 -11.44 5.40 12.03
N PRO A 407 -12.49 5.20 12.87
CA PRO A 407 -12.51 5.69 14.25
C PRO A 407 -11.46 5.07 15.17
N ASP A 408 -11.02 3.85 14.86
CA ASP A 408 -10.00 3.10 15.61
C ASP A 408 -8.54 3.37 15.13
N ILE A 409 -8.38 4.16 14.05
CA ILE A 409 -7.14 4.30 13.27
C ILE A 409 -6.71 5.76 13.11
N LYS A 410 -7.64 6.69 12.87
CA LYS A 410 -7.34 8.10 12.52
C LYS A 410 -6.49 8.88 13.53
N ASP A 411 -6.65 8.57 14.82
CA ASP A 411 -5.92 9.17 15.94
C ASP A 411 -4.76 8.26 16.41
N SER A 412 -4.39 7.24 15.62
CA SER A 412 -3.44 6.20 16.02
C SER A 412 -1.99 6.68 15.99
N PRO A 413 -1.23 6.51 17.10
CA PRO A 413 0.18 6.90 17.17
C PRO A 413 1.07 6.00 16.31
N ASN A 414 0.52 4.91 15.77
CA ASN A 414 1.22 3.95 14.93
C ASN A 414 1.31 4.41 13.47
N LEU A 415 0.50 5.37 13.01
CA LEU A 415 0.51 5.79 11.61
C LEU A 415 1.71 6.69 11.28
N ALA A 416 2.38 6.36 10.18
CA ALA A 416 3.29 7.25 9.47
C ALA A 416 2.62 7.85 8.23
N LYS A 417 3.28 8.84 7.62
CA LYS A 417 2.95 9.25 6.26
C LYS A 417 3.14 8.08 5.29
N GLY A 418 2.10 7.78 4.54
CA GLY A 418 2.15 6.87 3.40
C GLY A 418 2.42 7.61 2.09
N TRP A 419 2.00 6.97 0.99
CA TRP A 419 1.96 7.51 -0.36
C TRP A 419 1.01 6.67 -1.23
N ASP A 420 0.43 7.26 -2.28
CA ASP A 420 -0.30 6.55 -3.33
C ASP A 420 0.54 6.37 -4.61
N MET A 421 0.60 5.14 -5.09
CA MET A 421 1.34 4.70 -6.26
C MET A 421 0.44 4.44 -7.47
N VAL A 422 -0.89 4.49 -7.32
CA VAL A 422 -1.86 4.20 -8.39
C VAL A 422 -1.79 5.30 -9.46
N THR A 423 -1.12 5.00 -10.57
CA THR A 423 -0.82 6.04 -11.58
C THR A 423 -2.05 6.44 -12.40
N ASP A 424 -3.10 5.61 -12.49
CA ASP A 424 -4.32 5.94 -13.23
C ASP A 424 -5.45 6.52 -12.37
N ILE A 425 -5.82 7.76 -12.68
CA ILE A 425 -6.86 8.58 -12.04
C ILE A 425 -8.20 7.88 -11.80
N ASN A 426 -8.62 6.97 -12.69
CA ASN A 426 -9.93 6.34 -12.59
C ASN A 426 -9.89 4.98 -11.86
N MET A 427 -8.70 4.36 -11.81
CA MET A 427 -8.37 3.28 -10.89
C MET A 427 -8.19 3.84 -9.48
N ALA A 428 -7.52 4.99 -9.35
CA ALA A 428 -7.30 5.73 -8.11
C ALA A 428 -8.64 6.14 -7.45
N ASN A 429 -9.58 6.74 -8.18
CA ASN A 429 -10.97 7.03 -7.72
C ASN A 429 -11.13 8.18 -6.70
N ASP A 430 -10.07 8.96 -6.54
CA ASP A 430 -9.87 10.11 -5.65
C ASP A 430 -10.02 11.43 -6.45
N GLY A 431 -9.23 11.57 -7.52
CA GLY A 431 -9.28 12.69 -8.46
C GLY A 431 -7.98 12.96 -9.23
N ASP A 432 -6.87 12.34 -8.82
CA ASP A 432 -5.50 12.64 -9.24
C ASP A 432 -4.70 11.34 -9.55
N SER A 433 -3.39 11.29 -9.28
CA SER A 433 -2.48 10.21 -9.67
C SER A 433 -1.56 9.93 -8.47
N ARG A 434 -0.31 9.49 -8.65
CA ARG A 434 0.61 9.30 -7.51
C ARG A 434 0.72 10.57 -6.65
N ASP A 435 0.37 10.48 -5.36
CA ASP A 435 0.25 11.62 -4.45
C ASP A 435 0.55 11.23 -2.97
N PRO A 436 0.64 12.20 -2.03
CA PRO A 436 0.89 11.93 -0.61
C PRO A 436 -0.29 11.39 0.23
N ASP A 437 -1.51 11.19 -0.29
CA ASP A 437 -2.67 10.71 0.49
C ASP A 437 -2.99 9.22 0.24
N PRO A 438 -2.50 8.29 1.08
CA PRO A 438 -2.68 6.84 0.92
C PRO A 438 -4.10 6.36 1.29
N ASN A 439 -5.10 7.24 1.32
CA ASN A 439 -6.45 6.92 1.74
C ASN A 439 -7.12 5.92 0.75
N ASP A 440 -8.07 5.10 1.23
CA ASP A 440 -8.82 4.17 0.37
C ASP A 440 -10.20 4.75 -0.03
N PRO A 441 -10.35 5.43 -1.19
CA PRO A 441 -11.64 5.90 -1.71
C PRO A 441 -12.54 4.78 -2.26
N GLY A 442 -12.12 3.50 -2.18
CA GLY A 442 -12.89 2.35 -2.61
C GLY A 442 -12.56 1.83 -4.01
N ASP A 443 -12.66 0.50 -4.14
CA ASP A 443 -12.09 -0.31 -5.22
C ASP A 443 -13.12 -1.11 -6.05
N VAL A 444 -14.41 -0.78 -5.95
CA VAL A 444 -15.52 -1.43 -6.71
C VAL A 444 -15.19 -1.68 -8.18
N CYS A 445 -15.27 -2.95 -8.58
CA CYS A 445 -15.09 -3.42 -9.95
C CYS A 445 -16.33 -4.18 -10.46
N PRO A 446 -17.27 -3.48 -11.12
CA PRO A 446 -18.54 -4.09 -11.58
C PRO A 446 -18.37 -5.20 -12.62
N GLU A 447 -17.24 -5.22 -13.33
CA GLU A 447 -16.91 -6.22 -14.35
C GLU A 447 -16.38 -7.54 -13.77
N GLU A 448 -15.98 -7.56 -12.49
CA GLU A 448 -15.36 -8.72 -11.82
C GLU A 448 -16.19 -9.27 -10.65
N PHE A 449 -17.48 -8.92 -10.60
CA PHE A 449 -18.39 -9.26 -9.49
C PHE A 449 -18.01 -8.64 -8.13
N VAL A 450 -17.10 -7.64 -8.11
CA VAL A 450 -16.77 -6.83 -6.92
C VAL A 450 -17.75 -5.67 -6.83
N TYR A 451 -18.90 -5.92 -6.22
CA TYR A 451 -20.05 -5.00 -6.16
C TYR A 451 -20.03 -3.99 -5.01
N GLU A 452 -19.04 -4.06 -4.12
CA GLU A 452 -18.92 -3.27 -2.90
C GLU A 452 -17.43 -2.99 -2.61
N ASN A 453 -17.13 -1.84 -1.99
CA ASN A 453 -15.76 -1.47 -1.63
C ASN A 453 -15.20 -2.48 -0.60
N THR A 454 -13.96 -2.90 -0.79
CA THR A 454 -13.35 -3.94 0.03
C THR A 454 -12.70 -3.39 1.28
N TYR A 455 -12.13 -2.17 1.19
CA TYR A 455 -11.24 -1.54 2.17
C TYR A 455 -10.17 -2.52 2.68
N HIS A 456 -9.65 -3.35 1.77
CA HIS A 456 -8.87 -4.54 2.09
C HIS A 456 -7.57 -4.19 2.84
N GLY A 457 -6.85 -3.14 2.41
CA GLY A 457 -5.68 -2.63 3.10
C GLY A 457 -5.95 -2.18 4.54
N THR A 458 -7.17 -1.70 4.84
CA THR A 458 -7.59 -1.35 6.21
C THR A 458 -7.71 -2.60 7.10
N HIS A 459 -8.22 -3.72 6.56
CA HIS A 459 -8.34 -4.98 7.30
C HIS A 459 -6.97 -5.60 7.58
N VAL A 460 -6.10 -5.58 6.57
CA VAL A 460 -4.70 -6.04 6.64
C VAL A 460 -3.92 -5.19 7.66
N ALA A 461 -3.98 -3.86 7.57
CA ALA A 461 -3.25 -2.95 8.45
C ALA A 461 -3.72 -3.05 9.91
N GLY A 462 -5.02 -3.16 10.17
CA GLY A 462 -5.55 -3.41 11.52
C GLY A 462 -5.03 -4.71 12.12
N THR A 463 -4.96 -5.78 11.31
CA THR A 463 -4.43 -7.08 11.74
C THR A 463 -2.95 -6.98 12.14
N VAL A 464 -2.16 -6.12 11.46
CA VAL A 464 -0.78 -5.84 11.88
C VAL A 464 -0.73 -5.06 13.19
N GLY A 465 -1.42 -3.92 13.26
CA GLY A 465 -1.33 -2.97 14.38
C GLY A 465 -1.67 -1.52 14.05
N ALA A 466 -2.45 -1.23 13.00
CA ALA A 466 -2.89 0.14 12.72
C ALA A 466 -3.93 0.66 13.73
N SER A 467 -4.80 -0.22 14.25
CA SER A 467 -5.76 0.14 15.30
C SER A 467 -5.07 0.40 16.64
N VAL A 468 -5.62 1.32 17.44
CA VAL A 468 -5.07 1.68 18.75
C VAL A 468 -5.45 0.65 19.80
N THR A 469 -4.73 -0.48 19.84
CA THR A 469 -5.05 -1.56 20.79
C THR A 469 -5.03 -1.07 22.25
N ASN A 470 -5.95 -1.60 23.06
CA ASN A 470 -6.14 -1.31 24.49
C ASN A 470 -6.67 0.12 24.78
N ASN A 471 -7.42 0.71 23.84
CA ASN A 471 -8.10 2.00 23.92
C ASN A 471 -9.56 1.95 24.44
N ALA A 472 -10.10 0.75 24.71
CA ALA A 472 -11.51 0.44 25.01
C ALA A 472 -12.53 0.72 23.88
N ALA A 473 -12.08 0.63 22.62
CA ALA A 473 -12.87 0.67 21.39
C ALA A 473 -12.36 -0.41 20.41
N GLY A 474 -13.19 -0.80 19.43
CA GLY A 474 -12.74 -1.59 18.28
C GLY A 474 -11.98 -2.88 18.59
N VAL A 475 -10.83 -3.05 17.93
CA VAL A 475 -10.10 -4.32 17.79
C VAL A 475 -8.60 -4.21 18.10
N ALA A 476 -8.05 -5.27 18.69
CA ALA A 476 -6.61 -5.41 18.84
C ALA A 476 -5.92 -5.75 17.51
N GLY A 477 -4.68 -5.29 17.35
CA GLY A 477 -3.75 -5.75 16.32
C GLY A 477 -2.68 -6.69 16.88
N GLY A 478 -1.88 -7.31 16.01
CA GLY A 478 -0.81 -8.21 16.44
C GLY A 478 0.34 -7.51 17.18
N ALA A 479 0.70 -6.30 16.77
CA ALA A 479 1.79 -5.52 17.34
C ALA A 479 1.30 -4.09 17.68
N TRP A 480 0.82 -3.90 18.90
CA TRP A 480 0.08 -2.71 19.35
C TRP A 480 0.86 -1.39 19.27
N ASN A 481 2.20 -1.46 19.28
CA ASN A 481 3.09 -0.32 19.22
C ASN A 481 4.10 -0.53 18.08
N VAL A 482 3.71 -0.30 16.83
CA VAL A 482 4.63 -0.34 15.67
C VAL A 482 4.38 0.87 14.79
N LYS A 483 5.23 1.10 13.80
CA LYS A 483 4.96 2.14 12.80
C LYS A 483 4.42 1.52 11.52
N ILE A 484 3.19 1.87 11.15
CA ILE A 484 2.54 1.46 9.91
C ILE A 484 2.75 2.54 8.85
N VAL A 485 3.31 2.15 7.71
CA VAL A 485 3.33 2.98 6.49
C VAL A 485 2.31 2.38 5.52
N PRO A 486 1.11 2.97 5.38
CA PRO A 486 0.21 2.57 4.31
C PRO A 486 0.81 2.99 2.97
N VAL A 487 0.86 2.09 1.99
CA VAL A 487 1.31 2.39 0.63
C VAL A 487 0.21 1.91 -0.30
N ARG A 488 -0.54 2.85 -0.86
CA ARG A 488 -1.62 2.52 -1.77
C ARG A 488 -1.02 2.15 -3.12
N ALA A 489 -1.41 1.00 -3.65
CA ALA A 489 -0.92 0.45 -4.91
C ALA A 489 -2.02 -0.29 -5.71
N LEU A 490 -3.16 -0.55 -5.08
CA LEU A 490 -4.37 -1.07 -5.70
C LEU A 490 -5.48 -0.01 -5.57
N GLY A 491 -6.31 0.08 -6.61
CA GLY A 491 -7.57 0.81 -6.60
C GLY A 491 -8.65 -0.02 -7.30
N LYS A 492 -9.55 0.64 -8.02
CA LYS A 492 -10.67 -0.03 -8.71
C LYS A 492 -10.21 -1.03 -9.76
N CYS A 493 -10.76 -2.24 -9.66
CA CYS A 493 -10.35 -3.40 -10.45
C CYS A 493 -8.89 -3.84 -10.23
N GLY A 494 -8.27 -3.45 -9.11
CA GLY A 494 -6.92 -3.89 -8.74
C GLY A 494 -5.85 -2.82 -8.90
N GLY A 495 -4.60 -3.26 -9.04
CA GLY A 495 -3.41 -2.40 -9.15
C GLY A 495 -2.48 -2.85 -10.27
N ARG A 496 -1.68 -1.93 -10.83
CA ARG A 496 -0.72 -2.25 -11.89
C ARG A 496 0.55 -2.88 -11.33
N LEU A 497 1.14 -3.84 -12.04
CA LEU A 497 2.46 -4.39 -11.73
C LEU A 497 3.52 -3.29 -11.67
N SER A 498 3.51 -2.35 -12.62
CA SER A 498 4.39 -1.17 -12.62
C SER A 498 4.33 -0.39 -11.30
N ASP A 499 3.13 -0.02 -10.86
CA ASP A 499 2.85 0.72 -9.63
C ASP A 499 3.21 -0.06 -8.36
N ILE A 500 2.88 -1.36 -8.30
CA ILE A 500 3.21 -2.23 -7.17
C ILE A 500 4.73 -2.40 -7.01
N ASN A 501 5.48 -2.49 -8.11
CA ASN A 501 6.92 -2.60 -8.06
C ASN A 501 7.59 -1.30 -7.56
N ASP A 502 7.07 -0.13 -7.92
CA ASP A 502 7.55 1.13 -7.37
C ASP A 502 7.10 1.30 -5.90
N ALA A 503 5.89 0.85 -5.54
CA ALA A 503 5.38 0.82 -4.16
C ALA A 503 6.31 0.02 -3.22
N ILE A 504 6.73 -1.18 -3.63
CA ILE A 504 7.71 -2.00 -2.90
C ILE A 504 9.02 -1.23 -2.72
N ARG A 505 9.54 -0.61 -3.80
CA ARG A 505 10.81 0.13 -3.77
C ARG A 505 10.75 1.37 -2.87
N TRP A 506 9.67 2.14 -2.93
CA TRP A 506 9.46 3.33 -2.09
C TRP A 506 9.25 2.95 -0.62
N ALA A 507 8.51 1.86 -0.34
CA ALA A 507 8.39 1.29 1.00
C ALA A 507 9.76 0.94 1.60
N GLY A 508 10.68 0.36 0.80
CA GLY A 508 12.08 0.13 1.16
C GLY A 508 13.01 1.35 1.06
N GLY A 509 12.49 2.53 0.71
CA GLY A 509 13.23 3.79 0.58
C GLY A 509 14.28 3.81 -0.53
N LEU A 510 14.12 3.00 -1.59
CA LEU A 510 15.04 2.92 -2.75
C LEU A 510 14.84 4.08 -3.73
N ILE A 511 13.59 4.51 -3.91
CA ILE A 511 13.21 5.57 -4.84
C ILE A 511 12.44 6.69 -4.12
N PRO A 512 12.53 7.93 -4.60
CA PRO A 512 11.55 8.98 -4.30
C PRO A 512 10.34 8.85 -5.22
N GLU A 513 9.21 9.37 -4.74
CA GLU A 513 8.14 9.89 -5.60
C GLU A 513 8.24 11.42 -5.68
N TYR A 514 7.31 12.09 -6.37
CA TYR A 514 7.38 13.53 -6.63
C TYR A 514 6.09 14.25 -6.25
N ASP A 515 6.19 15.42 -5.62
CA ASP A 515 5.03 16.28 -5.35
C ASP A 515 4.56 17.07 -6.59
N GLU A 516 3.43 17.78 -6.49
CA GLU A 516 2.88 18.65 -7.55
C GLU A 516 3.88 19.67 -8.13
N LEU A 517 4.93 19.99 -7.38
CA LEU A 517 5.96 20.98 -7.73
C LEU A 517 7.22 20.32 -8.32
N GLY A 518 7.27 18.98 -8.37
CA GLY A 518 8.40 18.18 -8.85
C GLY A 518 9.51 17.96 -7.81
N ASN A 519 9.26 18.18 -6.52
CA ASN A 519 10.24 17.89 -5.47
C ASN A 519 10.22 16.39 -5.12
N GLU A 520 11.40 15.81 -4.88
CA GLU A 520 11.53 14.41 -4.44
C GLU A 520 11.00 14.20 -3.01
N VAL A 521 9.94 13.40 -2.88
CA VAL A 521 9.41 12.93 -1.60
C VAL A 521 9.83 11.47 -1.38
N TRP A 522 10.69 11.27 -0.39
CA TRP A 522 11.19 9.97 0.01
C TRP A 522 10.45 9.46 1.25
N ASN A 523 10.17 8.16 1.33
CA ASN A 523 9.65 7.55 2.57
C ASN A 523 10.61 7.78 3.75
N ASP A 524 10.22 8.62 4.71
CA ASP A 524 10.97 8.92 5.95
C ASP A 524 10.97 7.78 6.97
N ASN A 525 10.16 6.75 6.73
CA ASN A 525 10.06 5.55 7.56
C ASN A 525 10.28 4.31 6.67
N PRO A 526 11.50 4.09 6.13
CA PRO A 526 11.80 2.94 5.28
C PRO A 526 11.62 1.62 6.04
N ALA A 527 10.81 0.73 5.47
CA ALA A 527 10.29 -0.48 6.09
C ALA A 527 11.37 -1.40 6.70
N ASP A 528 11.02 -2.11 7.77
CA ASP A 528 11.68 -3.35 8.19
C ASP A 528 10.97 -4.58 7.62
N ILE A 529 9.64 -4.50 7.50
CA ILE A 529 8.79 -5.52 6.90
C ILE A 529 7.88 -4.88 5.84
N ILE A 530 7.73 -5.49 4.67
CA ILE A 530 6.72 -5.13 3.66
C ILE A 530 5.70 -6.27 3.59
N ASN A 531 4.43 -5.94 3.79
CA ASN A 531 3.31 -6.88 3.68
C ASN A 531 2.62 -6.75 2.32
N LEU A 532 2.64 -7.83 1.53
CA LEU A 532 1.99 -7.98 0.23
C LEU A 532 0.80 -8.95 0.34
N SER A 533 -0.37 -8.45 0.75
CA SER A 533 -1.61 -9.22 0.88
C SER A 533 -2.40 -9.28 -0.45
N ILE A 534 -1.70 -9.18 -1.57
CA ILE A 534 -2.22 -9.00 -2.93
C ILE A 534 -1.82 -10.19 -3.82
N GLY A 535 -2.38 -10.34 -5.03
CA GLY A 535 -1.78 -11.27 -5.99
C GLY A 535 -2.44 -11.45 -7.36
N ILE A 536 -1.75 -12.23 -8.20
CA ILE A 536 -2.22 -12.77 -9.48
C ILE A 536 -1.90 -14.26 -9.60
N PHE A 537 -2.75 -15.01 -10.28
CA PHE A 537 -2.45 -16.37 -10.75
C PHE A 537 -1.47 -16.34 -11.93
N ARG A 538 -0.20 -16.04 -11.67
CA ARG A 538 0.93 -16.11 -12.61
C ARG A 538 2.22 -16.42 -11.84
N PHE A 539 3.20 -17.05 -12.51
CA PHE A 539 4.57 -17.11 -11.99
C PHE A 539 5.10 -15.71 -11.70
N CYS A 540 6.03 -15.56 -10.74
CA CYS A 540 6.63 -14.27 -10.39
C CYS A 540 7.13 -13.49 -11.63
N PRO A 541 6.58 -12.28 -11.92
CA PRO A 541 7.09 -11.42 -12.98
C PRO A 541 8.54 -10.97 -12.71
N ALA A 542 9.33 -10.78 -13.77
CA ALA A 542 10.75 -10.45 -13.61
C ALA A 542 10.94 -9.10 -12.90
N SER A 543 10.09 -8.12 -13.23
CA SER A 543 10.09 -6.80 -12.59
C SER A 543 9.69 -6.80 -11.11
N MET A 544 8.86 -7.78 -10.69
CA MET A 544 8.46 -7.97 -9.30
C MET A 544 9.55 -8.68 -8.50
N GLN A 545 10.18 -9.72 -9.06
CA GLN A 545 11.33 -10.36 -8.42
C GLN A 545 12.45 -9.34 -8.18
N ASP A 546 12.75 -8.52 -9.19
CA ASP A 546 13.73 -7.43 -9.11
C ASP A 546 13.38 -6.40 -8.02
N ALA A 547 12.13 -5.97 -7.92
CA ALA A 547 11.68 -5.05 -6.86
C ALA A 547 11.78 -5.66 -5.44
N ILE A 548 11.49 -6.96 -5.31
CA ILE A 548 11.63 -7.72 -4.05
C ILE A 548 13.11 -7.88 -3.68
N ASP A 549 13.96 -8.23 -4.63
CA ASP A 549 15.39 -8.45 -4.39
C ASP A 549 16.08 -7.13 -3.98
N GLU A 550 15.79 -6.01 -4.66
CA GLU A 550 16.32 -4.69 -4.30
C GLU A 550 15.99 -4.26 -2.85
N VAL A 551 14.82 -4.63 -2.30
CA VAL A 551 14.48 -4.34 -0.88
C VAL A 551 15.07 -5.36 0.09
N VAL A 552 15.16 -6.64 -0.30
CA VAL A 552 15.74 -7.69 0.55
C VAL A 552 17.25 -7.54 0.71
N GLU A 553 17.97 -7.04 -0.30
CA GLU A 553 19.38 -6.66 -0.18
C GLU A 553 19.62 -5.57 0.88
N ARG A 554 18.61 -4.74 1.17
CA ARG A 554 18.63 -3.74 2.26
C ARG A 554 18.24 -4.30 3.63
N GLY A 555 17.96 -5.60 3.73
CA GLY A 555 17.54 -6.27 4.95
C GLY A 555 16.07 -6.05 5.33
N VAL A 556 15.24 -5.61 4.38
CA VAL A 556 13.77 -5.62 4.54
C VAL A 556 13.29 -7.07 4.42
N VAL A 557 12.30 -7.47 5.23
CA VAL A 557 11.63 -8.78 5.07
C VAL A 557 10.33 -8.58 4.29
N VAL A 558 10.19 -9.24 3.15
CA VAL A 558 8.94 -9.21 2.38
C VAL A 558 8.07 -10.40 2.79
N VAL A 559 6.80 -10.16 3.10
CA VAL A 559 5.82 -11.18 3.49
C VAL A 559 4.70 -11.17 2.46
N ALA A 560 4.41 -12.32 1.84
CA ALA A 560 3.48 -12.45 0.73
C ALA A 560 2.36 -13.46 1.02
N ALA A 561 1.14 -13.11 0.61
CA ALA A 561 0.02 -14.05 0.59
C ALA A 561 0.23 -15.15 -0.48
N ALA A 562 0.04 -16.43 -0.12
CA ALA A 562 0.20 -17.54 -1.06
C ALA A 562 -0.90 -17.61 -2.15
N GLY A 563 -2.04 -16.93 -1.95
CA GLY A 563 -3.21 -16.93 -2.85
C GLY A 563 -4.29 -17.95 -2.47
N ASN A 564 -5.50 -17.80 -3.03
CA ASN A 564 -6.71 -18.48 -2.56
C ASN A 564 -7.38 -19.43 -3.60
N ASP A 565 -6.66 -19.81 -4.67
CA ASP A 565 -7.18 -20.58 -5.80
C ASP A 565 -7.06 -22.11 -5.68
N LYS A 566 -6.57 -22.63 -4.55
CA LYS A 566 -6.40 -24.08 -4.29
C LYS A 566 -5.40 -24.76 -5.23
N VAL A 567 -4.37 -24.03 -5.65
CA VAL A 567 -3.33 -24.45 -6.61
C VAL A 567 -1.93 -24.42 -5.99
N SER A 568 -0.91 -24.82 -6.77
CA SER A 568 0.49 -24.68 -6.39
C SER A 568 0.91 -23.21 -6.39
N THR A 569 1.64 -22.79 -5.36
CA THR A 569 1.96 -21.38 -5.06
C THR A 569 2.99 -20.82 -6.04
N GLN A 570 3.83 -21.65 -6.67
CA GLN A 570 4.62 -21.28 -7.86
C GLN A 570 3.82 -20.60 -8.98
N TYR A 571 2.51 -20.86 -9.09
CA TYR A 571 1.63 -20.25 -10.08
C TYR A 571 0.97 -18.96 -9.58
N TYR A 572 1.45 -18.40 -8.48
CA TYR A 572 0.96 -17.16 -7.89
C TYR A 572 2.11 -16.16 -7.65
N ALA A 573 1.84 -14.87 -7.85
CA ALA A 573 2.76 -13.79 -7.52
C ALA A 573 2.03 -12.77 -6.62
N PRO A 574 2.66 -12.22 -5.57
CA PRO A 574 4.06 -12.41 -5.16
C PRO A 574 4.32 -13.71 -4.37
N GLY A 575 3.29 -14.48 -3.98
CA GLY A 575 3.44 -15.65 -3.10
C GLY A 575 4.38 -16.76 -3.57
N GLY A 576 4.63 -16.89 -4.89
CA GLY A 576 5.60 -17.82 -5.49
C GLY A 576 6.86 -17.13 -6.05
N CYS A 577 7.16 -15.90 -5.64
CA CYS A 577 8.46 -15.28 -5.87
C CYS A 577 9.53 -15.87 -4.92
N ASN A 578 10.80 -15.67 -5.25
CA ASN A 578 11.91 -15.89 -4.33
C ASN A 578 12.03 -14.71 -3.35
N ASN A 579 12.75 -14.90 -2.25
CA ASN A 579 13.06 -13.87 -1.25
C ASN A 579 11.85 -13.22 -0.53
N VAL A 580 10.66 -13.79 -0.68
CA VAL A 580 9.49 -13.51 0.19
C VAL A 580 9.35 -14.61 1.26
N ILE A 581 8.68 -14.29 2.37
CA ILE A 581 8.04 -15.30 3.22
C ILE A 581 6.63 -15.53 2.69
N SER A 582 6.37 -16.71 2.15
CA SER A 582 5.08 -17.07 1.57
C SER A 582 4.14 -17.70 2.60
N VAL A 583 2.96 -17.11 2.76
CA VAL A 583 2.05 -17.39 3.88
C VAL A 583 0.76 -18.06 3.40
N ALA A 584 0.58 -19.31 3.81
CA ALA A 584 -0.67 -20.06 3.67
C ALA A 584 -1.65 -19.76 4.83
N ALA A 585 -2.94 -19.93 4.55
CA ALA A 585 -4.01 -19.67 5.51
C ALA A 585 -4.45 -20.93 6.27
N GLY A 586 -4.49 -20.83 7.60
CA GLY A 586 -5.07 -21.82 8.52
C GLY A 586 -6.37 -21.33 9.17
N ASP A 587 -7.24 -22.28 9.53
CA ASP A 587 -8.46 -22.03 10.31
C ASP A 587 -8.24 -22.11 11.83
N ALA A 588 -9.29 -21.88 12.63
CA ALA A 588 -9.25 -21.96 14.10
C ALA A 588 -8.87 -23.36 14.65
N ARG A 589 -8.87 -24.41 13.83
CA ARG A 589 -8.41 -25.76 14.21
C ARG A 589 -6.91 -25.96 13.97
N GLY A 590 -6.25 -25.02 13.31
CA GLY A 590 -4.88 -25.18 12.81
C GLY A 590 -4.81 -26.11 11.59
N ILE A 591 -5.91 -26.25 10.84
CA ILE A 591 -5.98 -27.00 9.59
C ILE A 591 -5.87 -26.00 8.43
N MET A 592 -5.19 -26.39 7.35
CA MET A 592 -5.02 -25.55 6.18
C MET A 592 -6.37 -25.24 5.52
N ALA A 593 -6.76 -23.97 5.53
CA ALA A 593 -8.07 -23.49 5.11
C ALA A 593 -8.40 -23.93 3.67
N PRO A 594 -9.67 -24.25 3.35
CA PRO A 594 -10.05 -24.98 2.12
C PRO A 594 -9.95 -24.17 0.82
N TYR A 595 -9.46 -22.93 0.89
CA TYR A 595 -9.12 -22.07 -0.25
C TYR A 595 -7.61 -21.89 -0.44
N SER A 596 -6.79 -22.04 0.61
CA SER A 596 -5.35 -21.70 0.54
C SER A 596 -4.63 -22.48 -0.55
N ASN A 597 -3.87 -21.76 -1.37
CA ASN A 597 -2.79 -22.32 -2.16
C ASN A 597 -1.75 -23.00 -1.26
N TYR A 598 -1.06 -23.98 -1.83
CA TYR A 598 -0.05 -24.84 -1.22
C TYR A 598 1.17 -24.91 -2.14
N GLY A 599 2.29 -25.51 -1.74
CA GLY A 599 3.46 -25.65 -2.61
C GLY A 599 4.74 -25.96 -1.86
N ALA A 600 5.83 -26.15 -2.61
CA ALA A 600 7.16 -26.12 -2.01
C ALA A 600 7.62 -24.68 -1.71
N GLU A 601 6.90 -23.70 -2.28
CA GLU A 601 7.14 -22.26 -2.20
C GLU A 601 6.47 -21.63 -0.96
N VAL A 602 5.61 -22.36 -0.24
CA VAL A 602 4.97 -21.89 1.00
C VAL A 602 5.93 -22.14 2.16
N ASP A 603 6.28 -21.11 2.93
CA ASP A 603 7.15 -21.25 4.12
C ASP A 603 6.37 -21.57 5.40
N ILE A 604 5.21 -20.95 5.57
CA ILE A 604 4.52 -20.84 6.87
C ILE A 604 3.00 -20.85 6.71
N LEU A 605 2.31 -21.40 7.70
CA LEU A 605 0.85 -21.32 7.85
C LEU A 605 0.51 -20.42 9.04
N ALA A 606 -0.33 -19.41 8.81
CA ALA A 606 -0.79 -18.46 9.81
C ALA A 606 -2.33 -18.31 9.80
N PRO A 607 -2.95 -17.71 10.83
CA PRO A 607 -4.40 -17.53 10.88
C PRO A 607 -4.95 -16.75 9.69
N GLY A 608 -5.65 -17.43 8.78
CA GLY A 608 -6.36 -16.81 7.66
C GLY A 608 -7.88 -16.98 7.73
N GLY A 609 -8.36 -17.85 8.62
CA GLY A 609 -9.78 -18.02 8.94
C GLY A 609 -10.61 -18.82 7.93
N ASP A 610 -11.80 -19.21 8.36
CA ASP A 610 -12.78 -19.92 7.54
C ASP A 610 -14.21 -19.50 7.94
N LEU A 611 -14.84 -18.64 7.13
CA LEU A 611 -16.19 -18.12 7.33
C LEU A 611 -17.29 -19.19 7.18
N THR A 612 -16.91 -20.46 6.94
CA THR A 612 -17.82 -21.61 6.97
C THR A 612 -17.90 -22.29 8.35
N ARG A 613 -17.07 -21.85 9.31
CA ARG A 613 -16.86 -22.52 10.61
C ARG A 613 -17.22 -21.61 11.78
N ASP A 614 -17.41 -22.22 12.94
CA ASP A 614 -17.73 -21.61 14.24
C ASP A 614 -17.39 -22.67 15.29
N ASP A 615 -16.11 -23.07 15.33
CA ASP A 615 -15.58 -24.14 16.19
C ASP A 615 -15.42 -23.68 17.65
N ASN A 616 -15.26 -22.37 17.90
CA ASN A 616 -15.40 -21.81 19.24
C ASN A 616 -16.88 -21.77 19.68
N GLY A 617 -17.80 -21.67 18.71
CA GLY A 617 -19.22 -21.79 18.90
C GLY A 617 -19.97 -20.52 19.34
N ASP A 618 -19.34 -19.36 19.36
CA ASP A 618 -19.96 -18.15 19.92
C ASP A 618 -21.17 -17.62 19.10
N GLY A 619 -21.37 -18.17 17.89
CA GLY A 619 -22.43 -17.80 16.96
C GLY A 619 -21.94 -16.98 15.77
N ARG A 620 -20.63 -16.86 15.58
CA ARG A 620 -19.96 -16.05 14.55
C ARG A 620 -18.99 -16.93 13.76
N PRO A 621 -18.55 -16.49 12.56
CA PRO A 621 -17.56 -17.24 11.81
C PRO A 621 -16.18 -17.28 12.49
N ASP A 622 -15.43 -18.37 12.31
CA ASP A 622 -13.97 -18.44 12.56
C ASP A 622 -13.16 -17.65 11.50
N GLY A 623 -13.64 -16.47 11.10
CA GLY A 623 -12.91 -15.53 10.25
C GLY A 623 -11.85 -14.77 11.03
N ILE A 624 -11.08 -13.93 10.34
CA ILE A 624 -10.19 -12.95 10.97
C ILE A 624 -10.94 -11.64 11.12
N LEU A 625 -11.15 -11.19 12.36
CA LEU A 625 -11.81 -9.92 12.67
C LEU A 625 -10.79 -8.78 12.76
N SER A 626 -11.02 -7.74 11.97
CA SER A 626 -10.20 -6.52 11.92
C SER A 626 -11.04 -5.30 11.49
N THR A 627 -10.40 -4.14 11.45
CA THR A 627 -10.92 -2.84 11.01
C THR A 627 -11.31 -2.84 9.54
N LYS A 628 -12.51 -2.34 9.20
CA LYS A 628 -13.02 -2.24 7.82
C LYS A 628 -14.29 -1.40 7.77
N THR A 629 -14.33 -0.41 6.87
CA THR A 629 -15.58 0.32 6.54
C THR A 629 -16.58 -0.62 5.85
N ALA A 630 -17.81 -0.66 6.34
CA ALA A 630 -18.86 -1.54 5.81
C ALA A 630 -20.28 -0.98 6.01
N HIS A 631 -21.22 -1.48 5.22
CA HIS A 631 -22.66 -1.22 5.34
C HIS A 631 -23.42 -2.54 5.64
N ASP A 632 -24.73 -2.48 5.87
CA ASP A 632 -25.59 -3.63 6.23
C ASP A 632 -25.10 -4.35 7.53
N CYS A 633 -24.81 -3.56 8.56
CA CYS A 633 -24.17 -3.97 9.79
C CYS A 633 -25.15 -4.43 10.89
N VAL A 634 -24.62 -5.03 11.97
CA VAL A 634 -25.37 -5.38 13.19
C VAL A 634 -24.58 -5.08 14.46
N ASP A 635 -25.27 -4.74 15.53
CA ASP A 635 -24.71 -4.74 16.88
C ASP A 635 -24.49 -6.20 17.34
N PRO A 636 -23.26 -6.64 17.69
CA PRO A 636 -23.00 -7.99 18.18
C PRO A 636 -23.70 -8.33 19.51
N VAL A 637 -24.17 -7.33 20.27
CA VAL A 637 -24.82 -7.49 21.58
C VAL A 637 -26.35 -7.56 21.48
N THR A 638 -26.98 -6.64 20.74
CA THR A 638 -28.46 -6.58 20.61
C THR A 638 -28.99 -7.33 19.40
N ASN A 639 -28.14 -7.62 18.40
CA ASN A 639 -28.52 -8.11 17.08
C ASN A 639 -29.50 -7.15 16.34
N GLU A 640 -29.48 -5.87 16.69
CA GLU A 640 -30.16 -4.82 15.92
C GLU A 640 -29.33 -4.44 14.68
N GLY A 641 -30.00 -4.09 13.59
CA GLY A 641 -29.35 -3.64 12.35
C GLY A 641 -28.83 -2.21 12.48
N ILE A 642 -27.65 -1.97 11.94
CA ILE A 642 -26.93 -0.70 11.94
C ILE A 642 -26.56 -0.37 10.48
N ASP A 643 -26.74 0.87 10.05
CA ASP A 643 -26.53 1.24 8.64
C ASP A 643 -25.05 1.08 8.22
N ASP A 644 -24.13 1.68 9.00
CA ASP A 644 -22.69 1.72 8.75
C ASP A 644 -21.89 1.15 9.95
N CYS A 645 -20.73 0.53 9.68
CA CYS A 645 -19.81 0.07 10.72
C CYS A 645 -18.36 -0.05 10.24
N PHE A 646 -17.50 -0.41 11.19
CA PHE A 646 -16.04 -0.26 11.10
C PHE A 646 -15.26 -1.56 11.36
N TYR A 647 -15.93 -2.72 11.46
CA TYR A 647 -15.26 -3.99 11.75
C TYR A 647 -15.91 -5.16 11.00
N ALA A 648 -15.10 -6.08 10.50
CA ALA A 648 -15.59 -7.23 9.73
C ALA A 648 -14.72 -8.48 9.90
N TYR A 649 -15.38 -9.65 9.85
CA TYR A 649 -14.72 -10.92 9.63
C TYR A 649 -14.46 -11.14 8.14
N GLU A 650 -13.21 -11.32 7.76
CA GLU A 650 -12.82 -11.75 6.41
C GLU A 650 -12.06 -13.10 6.47
N GLN A 651 -11.75 -13.67 5.31
CA GLN A 651 -10.86 -14.84 5.20
C GLN A 651 -9.95 -14.73 3.98
N GLY A 652 -8.72 -15.24 4.11
CA GLY A 652 -7.76 -15.29 3.02
C GLY A 652 -6.33 -15.50 3.47
N THR A 653 -5.46 -15.88 2.53
CA THR A 653 -4.01 -15.76 2.71
C THR A 653 -3.58 -14.30 2.96
N SER A 654 -4.36 -13.34 2.45
CA SER A 654 -4.26 -11.91 2.76
C SER A 654 -4.46 -11.54 4.22
N MET A 655 -5.20 -12.34 5.00
CA MET A 655 -5.33 -12.16 6.45
C MET A 655 -4.29 -12.99 7.21
N ALA A 656 -3.73 -14.04 6.60
CA ALA A 656 -2.64 -14.82 7.17
C ALA A 656 -1.30 -14.06 7.13
N ALA A 657 -0.99 -13.37 6.03
CA ALA A 657 0.22 -12.56 5.85
C ALA A 657 0.44 -11.50 6.96
N PRO A 658 -0.52 -10.63 7.34
CA PRO A 658 -0.31 -9.60 8.37
C PRO A 658 -0.02 -10.17 9.77
N HIS A 659 -0.44 -11.40 10.09
CA HIS A 659 -0.01 -12.07 11.32
C HIS A 659 1.49 -12.38 11.29
N VAL A 660 2.02 -12.80 10.15
CA VAL A 660 3.47 -13.03 9.99
C VAL A 660 4.23 -11.69 10.05
N SER A 661 3.70 -10.64 9.43
CA SER A 661 4.26 -9.29 9.48
C SER A 661 4.31 -8.72 10.90
N ALA A 662 3.23 -8.88 11.69
CA ALA A 662 3.19 -8.49 13.09
C ALA A 662 4.13 -9.33 13.97
N ALA A 663 4.22 -10.64 13.71
CA ALA A 663 5.14 -11.54 14.40
C ALA A 663 6.61 -11.12 14.23
N LEU A 664 7.02 -10.81 12.99
CA LEU A 664 8.36 -10.27 12.68
C LEU A 664 8.60 -8.93 13.37
N ALA A 665 7.59 -8.04 13.38
CA ALA A 665 7.70 -6.74 14.02
C ALA A 665 7.89 -6.85 15.54
N LEU A 666 7.17 -7.76 16.20
CA LEU A 666 7.34 -8.08 17.63
C LEU A 666 8.73 -8.65 17.95
N ILE A 667 9.24 -9.58 17.14
CA ILE A 667 10.58 -10.15 17.31
C ILE A 667 11.64 -9.04 17.18
N LYS A 668 11.55 -8.22 16.12
CA LYS A 668 12.48 -7.10 15.92
C LYS A 668 12.40 -6.08 17.06
N SER A 669 11.21 -5.83 17.61
CA SER A 669 11.03 -4.91 18.75
C SER A 669 11.82 -5.34 20.01
N LYS A 670 12.10 -6.65 20.16
CA LYS A 670 12.95 -7.20 21.23
C LYS A 670 14.41 -7.39 20.82
N ARG A 671 14.70 -7.57 19.52
CA ARG A 671 16.05 -7.69 18.97
C ARG A 671 16.23 -6.72 17.78
N PRO A 672 16.37 -5.39 17.99
CA PRO A 672 16.30 -4.39 16.90
C PRO A 672 17.39 -4.51 15.83
N SER A 673 18.49 -5.19 16.16
CA SER A 673 19.60 -5.51 15.25
C SER A 673 19.30 -6.65 14.26
N LEU A 674 18.13 -7.29 14.32
CA LEU A 674 17.71 -8.28 13.33
C LEU A 674 17.08 -7.63 12.10
N SER A 675 17.40 -8.17 10.93
CA SER A 675 16.97 -7.71 9.60
C SER A 675 17.13 -8.86 8.59
N GLY A 676 16.35 -8.85 7.51
CA GLY A 676 16.36 -9.88 6.47
C GLY A 676 16.27 -11.30 7.06
N ASN A 677 17.02 -12.24 6.48
CA ASN A 677 17.01 -13.65 6.87
C ASN A 677 17.26 -13.86 8.37
N ALA A 678 18.09 -13.06 9.03
CA ALA A 678 18.35 -13.22 10.47
C ALA A 678 17.13 -12.89 11.36
N LEU A 679 16.16 -12.11 10.85
CA LEU A 679 14.86 -11.91 11.49
C LEU A 679 13.90 -13.07 11.16
N SER A 680 13.88 -13.49 9.89
CA SER A 680 13.07 -14.61 9.40
C SER A 680 13.42 -15.93 10.09
N ASP A 681 14.71 -16.26 10.22
CA ASP A 681 15.22 -17.49 10.84
C ASP A 681 14.74 -17.65 12.29
N VAL A 682 14.67 -16.55 13.05
CA VAL A 682 14.15 -16.57 14.43
C VAL A 682 12.67 -16.94 14.45
N LEU A 683 11.86 -16.40 13.53
CA LEU A 683 10.45 -16.79 13.39
C LEU A 683 10.32 -18.26 12.97
N MET A 684 11.06 -18.67 11.93
CA MET A 684 11.01 -20.03 11.37
C MET A 684 11.48 -21.10 12.37
N SER A 685 12.42 -20.76 13.26
CA SER A 685 12.89 -21.66 14.33
C SER A 685 11.84 -21.99 15.39
N ALA A 686 10.78 -21.19 15.48
CA ALA A 686 9.76 -21.28 16.53
C ALA A 686 8.40 -21.81 16.05
N LEU A 687 8.27 -22.23 14.79
CA LEU A 687 7.00 -22.73 14.27
C LEU A 687 6.58 -24.05 14.93
N THR A 688 5.29 -24.20 15.21
CA THR A 688 4.74 -25.47 15.68
C THR A 688 4.74 -26.48 14.52
N PRO A 689 5.32 -27.69 14.68
CA PRO A 689 5.24 -28.75 13.68
C PRO A 689 3.79 -29.18 13.43
N ARG A 690 3.48 -29.62 12.21
CA ARG A 690 2.13 -30.04 11.80
C ARG A 690 2.10 -31.48 11.34
N SER A 691 0.94 -32.09 11.46
CA SER A 691 0.65 -33.40 10.88
C SER A 691 0.40 -33.30 9.37
N GLN A 692 0.53 -34.43 8.67
CA GLN A 692 0.27 -34.48 7.23
C GLN A 692 -1.21 -34.20 6.91
N GLU A 693 -2.11 -34.55 7.83
CA GLU A 693 -3.55 -34.30 7.73
C GLU A 693 -3.90 -32.80 7.82
N GLN A 694 -3.17 -32.02 8.62
CA GLN A 694 -3.35 -30.56 8.69
C GLN A 694 -2.99 -29.86 7.36
N CYS A 695 -1.99 -30.36 6.64
CA CYS A 695 -1.64 -29.97 5.27
C CYS A 695 -2.27 -30.94 4.23
N SER A 696 -3.57 -31.27 4.36
CA SER A 696 -4.28 -32.15 3.42
C SER A 696 -5.63 -31.60 2.95
N GLY A 697 -6.24 -32.30 1.98
CA GLY A 697 -7.60 -32.06 1.53
C GLY A 697 -8.06 -33.12 0.51
N LEU A 698 -9.36 -33.17 0.19
CA LEU A 698 -9.89 -34.18 -0.73
C LEU A 698 -9.32 -33.99 -2.14
N CYS A 699 -8.71 -35.03 -2.74
CA CYS A 699 -8.06 -34.93 -4.06
C CYS A 699 -8.96 -34.35 -5.17
N VAL A 700 -10.27 -34.58 -5.10
CA VAL A 700 -11.26 -34.02 -6.04
C VAL A 700 -11.40 -32.49 -5.98
N GLN A 701 -10.87 -31.85 -4.93
CA GLN A 701 -10.84 -30.39 -4.74
C GLN A 701 -9.49 -29.77 -5.13
N TYR A 702 -8.44 -30.59 -5.32
CA TYR A 702 -7.06 -30.14 -5.58
C TYR A 702 -6.44 -30.92 -6.75
N PRO A 703 -6.88 -30.67 -8.00
CA PRO A 703 -6.43 -31.42 -9.17
C PRO A 703 -4.91 -31.30 -9.37
N GLY A 704 -4.23 -32.43 -9.53
CA GLY A 704 -2.77 -32.49 -9.69
C GLY A 704 -1.95 -32.57 -8.40
N ALA A 705 -2.59 -32.44 -7.22
CA ALA A 705 -1.93 -32.70 -5.94
C ALA A 705 -1.60 -34.21 -5.77
N GLU A 706 -0.57 -34.52 -4.99
CA GLU A 706 -0.17 -35.92 -4.73
C GLU A 706 -1.09 -36.60 -3.70
N PRO A 707 -1.64 -37.80 -3.99
CA PRO A 707 -2.36 -38.59 -2.99
C PRO A 707 -1.51 -38.96 -1.77
N ILE A 708 -2.16 -39.10 -0.62
CA ILE A 708 -1.56 -39.57 0.63
C ILE A 708 -1.47 -41.09 0.61
N GLU A 709 -0.30 -41.66 0.96
CA GLU A 709 -0.13 -43.11 1.05
C GLU A 709 -1.08 -43.70 2.10
N GLY A 710 -1.87 -44.70 1.70
CA GLY A 710 -2.92 -45.29 2.54
C GLY A 710 -4.23 -44.50 2.62
N SER A 711 -4.31 -43.28 2.10
CA SER A 711 -5.53 -42.44 2.06
C SER A 711 -5.75 -41.85 0.65
N PRO A 712 -6.16 -42.67 -0.35
CA PRO A 712 -6.14 -42.28 -1.77
C PRO A 712 -7.12 -41.15 -2.13
N ASP A 713 -8.15 -40.90 -1.31
CA ASP A 713 -9.10 -39.80 -1.50
C ASP A 713 -8.58 -38.45 -0.94
N LEU A 714 -7.50 -38.47 -0.14
CA LEU A 714 -6.85 -37.29 0.41
C LEU A 714 -5.52 -37.03 -0.31
N CYS A 715 -5.29 -35.77 -0.65
CA CYS A 715 -4.07 -35.30 -1.29
C CYS A 715 -3.28 -34.39 -0.34
N LYS A 716 -1.96 -34.46 -0.46
CA LYS A 716 -1.01 -33.55 0.20
C LYS A 716 -1.21 -32.14 -0.35
N ARG A 717 -1.27 -31.17 0.54
CA ARG A 717 -1.23 -29.73 0.23
C ARG A 717 -0.04 -29.15 1.00
N PRO A 718 1.22 -29.32 0.53
CA PRO A 718 2.40 -28.89 1.27
C PRO A 718 2.26 -27.42 1.69
N CYS A 719 2.31 -27.16 3.01
CA CYS A 719 1.96 -25.85 3.54
C CYS A 719 3.05 -25.24 4.43
N GLY A 720 4.31 -25.61 4.15
CA GLY A 720 5.55 -25.04 4.70
C GLY A 720 6.20 -25.78 5.87
N GLY A 721 7.14 -25.12 6.55
CA GLY A 721 7.91 -25.65 7.67
C GLY A 721 7.09 -25.87 8.95
N GLY A 722 6.17 -24.97 9.27
CA GLY A 722 5.30 -25.10 10.45
C GLY A 722 4.15 -24.08 10.52
N MET A 723 3.41 -24.13 11.63
CA MET A 723 2.37 -23.16 11.95
C MET A 723 2.94 -22.02 12.79
N LEU A 724 2.56 -20.78 12.48
CA LEU A 724 2.92 -19.59 13.26
C LEU A 724 2.55 -19.80 14.74
N ASN A 725 3.54 -19.72 15.63
CA ASN A 725 3.33 -19.80 17.07
C ASN A 725 4.35 -18.98 17.85
N LEU A 726 3.99 -17.75 18.18
CA LEU A 726 4.84 -16.85 18.96
C LEU A 726 5.09 -17.34 20.40
N SER A 727 4.25 -18.24 20.96
CA SER A 727 4.45 -18.80 22.32
C SER A 727 5.73 -19.65 22.45
N ASN A 728 6.27 -20.14 21.32
CA ASN A 728 7.52 -20.88 21.28
C ASN A 728 8.77 -19.98 21.31
N ILE A 729 8.62 -18.67 21.03
CA ILE A 729 9.75 -17.75 20.91
C ILE A 729 10.29 -17.35 22.29
N LYS A 730 11.61 -17.33 22.40
CA LYS A 730 12.34 -16.83 23.57
C LYS A 730 13.49 -15.94 23.12
N LEU A 731 13.45 -14.67 23.51
CA LEU A 731 14.44 -13.65 23.12
C LEU A 731 15.28 -13.17 24.31
N ASP A 732 14.95 -13.59 25.53
CA ASP A 732 15.66 -13.25 26.78
C ASP A 732 16.75 -14.28 27.17
N GLU A 733 17.21 -15.10 26.21
CA GLU A 733 18.41 -15.95 26.29
C GLU A 733 19.59 -15.35 25.50
#